data_AF-A0A1D2R8Q1-F1
#
_entry.id   AF-A0A1D2R8Q1-F1
#
_cell.length_a   1.000
_cell.length_b   1.000
_cell.length_c   1.000
_cell.angle_alpha   90.00
_cell.angle_beta   90.00
_cell.angle_gamma   90.00
#
_symmetry.space_group_name_H-M   'P 1'
#
loop_
_entity.id
_entity.type
_entity.pdbx_description
1 polymer ?
#
loop_
_entity_poly.entity_id
_entity_poly.type
_entity_poly.pdbx_seq_one_letter_code
_entity_poly.pdbx_strand_id
1 'polypeptide(L)'
;MKIKSNTRSILIAVLICFVLAQDPAAEDWHMFMHDLMHSGETSDVIENPEYLEMKWKVNLTNQIGLPLESSSPSVSGDYVYVGSNDGIYCLDKNTGDVRWNVKTRDLMNFSGASDLPIFMSEVIVSSPAVSGDYVYFGSLNGYIYCLYKNSGEFLWGFKTGGAVRSSPAVSGDYVYTGSDNGYIYCLDKNTGDSGWKFKTNGSVYSSPAVFEDYVYFGSADDYIYCLHKNTGELIWSYETGDALKSSPTVSGNYIYIGSNDGYVYCLDKSTGELAWKIHNNFGNTTIYNISQTSVSGEYVYFGSNDDNIYCLDRNTGEEIWKFRTGEGGGGGSLLSVSGDYIYVSSFDSHIYCLDKNTGNLTWEFKTQYPVISSPTVSGNYVYVNSFDGYVYAFFELKLTGFPCSDDSECKNKNCFKGVCREEDYCDFDPDCPHEHYCSNNKCENLKSIGLSCSTDFECKTGNCFKGVCREEGYKETPWSLIFGLAAFIIVIISILFYFTRIKKTPVMKKEFDLSDFDEADNVEFKSSLRWDYKEKRINKDLEYAVAKTLAAFMNSEGGILLIGVDDSREVVGIAKDYGTLRKGKRNRDGFEIQLTEVINKYIGPEYRKFIKAEFKELTKKEICYIKTGKSPKQVFVEKDGNIEFVIRSGNRTQALDVKRATEYIGIHWKK
;
A
#
# COMPACT_ATOMS: atom_id res chain seq x y z
N MET A 1 55.70 0.98 -10.46
CA MET A 1 54.65 1.92 -10.02
C MET A 1 53.52 1.09 -9.43
N LYS A 2 53.47 0.93 -8.09
CA LYS A 2 52.47 0.11 -7.39
C LYS A 2 51.30 1.02 -6.98
N ILE A 3 50.14 0.83 -7.58
CA ILE A 3 48.89 1.50 -7.18
C ILE A 3 48.36 0.75 -5.94
N LYS A 4 48.33 1.43 -4.79
CA LYS A 4 47.65 0.96 -3.58
C LYS A 4 46.14 1.18 -3.77
N SER A 5 45.38 0.10 -3.89
CA SER A 5 43.91 0.11 -3.85
C SER A 5 43.45 0.50 -2.44
N ASN A 6 42.63 1.55 -2.35
CA ASN A 6 42.16 2.17 -1.12
C ASN A 6 40.87 1.49 -0.65
N THR A 7 40.99 0.30 -0.10
CA THR A 7 39.86 -0.53 0.40
C THR A 7 39.05 0.12 1.52
N ARG A 8 39.58 1.15 2.20
CA ARG A 8 38.84 1.91 3.22
C ARG A 8 37.76 2.83 2.63
N SER A 9 37.94 3.36 1.42
CA SER A 9 36.95 4.25 0.80
C SER A 9 35.73 3.48 0.28
N ILE A 10 35.93 2.23 -0.15
CA ILE A 10 34.85 1.35 -0.64
C ILE A 10 34.04 0.79 0.53
N LEU A 11 34.68 0.43 1.66
CA LEU A 11 33.96 0.00 2.86
C LEU A 11 33.08 1.11 3.47
N ILE A 12 33.55 2.36 3.45
CA ILE A 12 32.76 3.50 3.96
C ILE A 12 31.57 3.80 3.02
N ALA A 13 31.74 3.72 1.70
CA ALA A 13 30.63 3.89 0.76
C ALA A 13 29.58 2.76 0.86
N VAL A 14 29.99 1.52 1.09
CA VAL A 14 29.07 0.37 1.25
C VAL A 14 28.35 0.42 2.61
N LEU A 15 29.00 0.88 3.68
CA LEU A 15 28.34 1.11 4.97
C LEU A 15 27.37 2.30 4.93
N ILE A 16 27.65 3.35 4.15
CA ILE A 16 26.72 4.48 3.96
C ILE A 16 25.49 4.06 3.14
N CYS A 17 25.65 3.16 2.15
CA CYS A 17 24.49 2.62 1.40
C CYS A 17 23.62 1.65 2.23
N PHE A 18 24.18 0.90 3.18
CA PHE A 18 23.39 0.01 4.04
C PHE A 18 22.69 0.74 5.20
N VAL A 19 23.15 1.93 5.59
CA VAL A 19 22.47 2.78 6.59
C VAL A 19 21.35 3.62 5.97
N LEU A 20 21.31 3.76 4.64
CA LEU A 20 20.30 4.55 3.91
C LEU A 20 19.24 3.72 3.17
N ALA A 21 19.22 2.40 3.38
CA ALA A 21 18.17 1.50 2.86
C ALA A 21 17.47 0.77 4.00
N GLN A 22 17.07 1.50 5.03
CA GLN A 22 15.81 1.17 5.70
C GLN A 22 14.76 1.97 4.93
N ASP A 23 13.86 1.29 4.21
CA ASP A 23 12.61 1.94 3.87
C ASP A 23 12.08 2.50 5.19
N PRO A 24 11.76 3.81 5.28
CA PRO A 24 11.08 4.32 6.45
C PRO A 24 9.87 3.41 6.65
N ALA A 25 9.71 2.85 7.86
CA ALA A 25 8.56 2.01 8.16
C ALA A 25 7.33 2.74 7.64
N ALA A 26 6.64 2.13 6.68
CA ALA A 26 5.54 2.75 5.97
C ALA A 26 4.61 3.41 6.97
N GLU A 27 4.33 4.71 6.78
CA GLU A 27 3.49 5.45 7.71
C GLU A 27 2.12 4.73 7.81
N ASP A 28 1.72 4.40 9.04
CA ASP A 28 0.48 3.69 9.33
C ASP A 28 -0.68 4.69 9.43
N TRP A 29 -1.85 4.29 8.96
CA TRP A 29 -3.06 5.12 8.95
C TRP A 29 -3.99 4.74 10.11
N HIS A 30 -3.64 5.14 11.33
CA HIS A 30 -4.21 4.56 12.55
C HIS A 30 -5.69 4.91 12.81
N MET A 31 -6.23 5.95 12.18
CA MET A 31 -7.58 6.45 12.44
C MET A 31 -8.18 7.15 11.22
N PHE A 32 -9.46 7.53 11.31
CA PHE A 32 -10.10 8.39 10.33
C PHE A 32 -9.28 9.66 10.11
N MET A 33 -9.07 10.05 8.84
CA MET A 33 -8.28 11.22 8.44
C MET A 33 -6.83 11.22 8.92
N HIS A 34 -6.24 10.03 9.12
CA HIS A 34 -4.83 9.76 9.48
C HIS A 34 -4.44 10.15 10.90
N ASP A 35 -4.76 11.37 11.31
CA ASP A 35 -4.28 11.97 12.55
C ASP A 35 -5.40 12.68 13.32
N LEU A 36 -5.05 13.13 14.53
CA LEU A 36 -5.96 13.83 15.43
C LEU A 36 -6.39 15.21 14.93
N MET A 37 -5.63 15.79 14.00
CA MET A 37 -5.93 17.07 13.35
C MET A 37 -6.89 16.90 12.19
N HIS A 38 -7.23 15.64 11.85
CA HIS A 38 -7.97 15.23 10.68
C HIS A 38 -7.41 15.86 9.40
N SER A 39 -6.09 15.90 9.25
CA SER A 39 -5.44 16.44 8.06
C SER A 39 -5.81 15.63 6.81
N GLY A 40 -5.88 14.30 6.93
CA GLY A 40 -6.02 13.40 5.78
C GLY A 40 -4.79 13.41 4.87
N GLU A 41 -3.63 13.78 5.38
CA GLU A 41 -2.35 13.79 4.66
C GLU A 41 -1.32 12.84 5.29
N THR A 42 -0.46 12.23 4.47
CA THR A 42 0.83 11.68 4.95
C THR A 42 1.89 12.78 5.01
N SER A 43 3.08 12.49 5.53
CA SER A 43 4.15 13.51 5.69
C SER A 43 4.57 14.28 4.43
N ASP A 44 4.42 13.65 3.26
CA ASP A 44 4.73 14.27 1.97
C ASP A 44 3.52 15.03 1.41
N VAL A 45 3.76 16.25 0.93
CA VAL A 45 2.71 17.21 0.51
C VAL A 45 2.75 17.49 -0.99
N ILE A 46 1.61 17.91 -1.54
CA ILE A 46 1.50 18.42 -2.92
C ILE A 46 1.95 19.88 -2.94
N GLU A 47 2.89 20.21 -3.83
CA GLU A 47 3.46 21.55 -3.91
C GLU A 47 2.75 22.43 -4.95
N ASN A 48 2.32 21.86 -6.08
CA ASN A 48 1.79 22.56 -7.24
C ASN A 48 0.49 21.88 -7.73
N PRO A 49 -0.65 22.09 -7.04
CA PRO A 49 -1.91 21.42 -7.37
C PRO A 49 -2.43 21.73 -8.78
N GLU A 50 -1.99 22.83 -9.39
CA GLU A 50 -2.28 23.16 -10.79
C GLU A 50 -1.78 22.11 -11.80
N TYR A 51 -0.86 21.24 -11.39
CA TYR A 51 -0.34 20.13 -12.20
C TYR A 51 -0.88 18.76 -11.78
N LEU A 52 -1.97 18.72 -11.00
CA LEU A 52 -2.68 17.48 -10.71
C LEU A 52 -3.38 16.95 -11.95
N GLU A 53 -3.01 15.74 -12.36
CA GLU A 53 -3.69 15.00 -13.42
C GLU A 53 -4.24 13.66 -12.90
N MET A 54 -5.38 13.22 -13.44
CA MET A 54 -5.93 11.90 -13.12
C MET A 54 -4.97 10.81 -13.65
N LYS A 55 -4.28 10.13 -12.73
CA LYS A 55 -3.33 9.06 -13.05
C LYS A 55 -4.06 7.77 -13.39
N TRP A 56 -5.02 7.40 -12.56
CA TRP A 56 -5.84 6.21 -12.75
C TRP A 56 -7.20 6.38 -12.07
N LYS A 57 -8.16 5.56 -12.51
CA LYS A 57 -9.42 5.35 -11.81
C LYS A 57 -9.82 3.89 -11.90
N VAL A 58 -10.36 3.34 -10.82
CA VAL A 58 -10.72 1.93 -10.73
C VAL A 58 -12.15 1.78 -10.25
N ASN A 59 -12.95 1.04 -11.01
CA ASN A 59 -14.32 0.70 -10.63
C ASN A 59 -14.28 -0.46 -9.62
N LEU A 60 -14.72 -0.19 -8.40
CA LEU A 60 -14.81 -1.22 -7.34
C LEU A 60 -16.16 -1.94 -7.36
N THR A 61 -17.23 -1.26 -7.80
CA THR A 61 -18.58 -1.83 -7.83
C THR A 61 -19.44 -1.26 -8.94
N ASN A 62 -20.20 -2.14 -9.60
CA ASN A 62 -21.19 -1.75 -10.61
C ASN A 62 -22.54 -1.35 -10.00
N GLN A 63 -22.67 -1.35 -8.66
CA GLN A 63 -23.90 -0.93 -7.98
C GLN A 63 -23.94 0.59 -7.84
N ILE A 64 -24.33 1.25 -8.94
CA ILE A 64 -24.55 2.70 -9.01
C ILE A 64 -25.90 3.04 -8.39
N GLY A 65 -25.98 4.10 -7.57
CA GLY A 65 -27.25 4.73 -7.20
C GLY A 65 -27.96 4.22 -5.95
N LEU A 66 -27.32 3.39 -5.12
CA LEU A 66 -27.78 3.15 -3.75
C LEU A 66 -27.30 4.30 -2.86
N PRO A 67 -28.04 4.75 -1.82
CA PRO A 67 -27.57 5.80 -0.93
C PRO A 67 -26.36 5.29 -0.13
N LEU A 68 -25.17 5.71 -0.53
CA LEU A 68 -23.89 5.35 0.09
C LEU A 68 -23.49 6.48 1.03
N GLU A 69 -23.26 6.12 2.28
CA GLU A 69 -22.20 6.77 3.06
C GLU A 69 -20.89 6.13 2.59
N SER A 70 -19.83 6.91 2.42
CA SER A 70 -18.61 6.39 1.80
C SER A 70 -17.47 6.23 2.78
N SER A 71 -16.71 5.15 2.57
CA SER A 71 -15.40 4.97 3.17
C SER A 71 -14.41 5.91 2.50
N SER A 72 -13.81 6.80 3.29
CA SER A 72 -12.62 7.54 2.83
C SER A 72 -11.44 6.58 2.69
N PRO A 73 -10.62 6.70 1.63
CA PRO A 73 -9.43 5.88 1.46
C PRO A 73 -8.45 6.03 2.63
N SER A 74 -7.54 5.07 2.76
CA SER A 74 -6.47 5.11 3.75
C SER A 74 -5.21 4.57 3.12
N VAL A 75 -4.09 5.28 3.28
CA VAL A 75 -2.84 4.94 2.59
C VAL A 75 -1.83 4.47 3.60
N SER A 76 -1.14 3.36 3.31
CA SER A 76 -0.03 2.94 4.14
C SER A 76 1.00 2.18 3.33
N GLY A 77 2.15 2.82 3.10
CA GLY A 77 3.18 2.37 2.17
C GLY A 77 2.70 2.48 0.73
N ASP A 78 2.90 1.43 -0.06
CA ASP A 78 2.54 1.38 -1.48
C ASP A 78 1.07 1.00 -1.73
N TYR A 79 0.22 1.05 -0.71
CA TYR A 79 -1.16 0.53 -0.80
C TYR A 79 -2.21 1.53 -0.32
N VAL A 80 -3.34 1.52 -1.04
CA VAL A 80 -4.57 2.26 -0.71
C VAL A 80 -5.64 1.26 -0.29
N TYR A 81 -6.18 1.44 0.90
CA TYR A 81 -7.26 0.64 1.47
C TYR A 81 -8.56 1.41 1.41
N VAL A 82 -9.64 0.76 0.96
CA VAL A 82 -10.93 1.43 0.77
C VAL A 82 -12.09 0.47 0.94
N GLY A 83 -13.07 0.87 1.73
CA GLY A 83 -14.36 0.20 1.85
C GLY A 83 -15.26 0.51 0.65
N SER A 84 -16.09 -0.45 0.29
CA SER A 84 -17.05 -0.34 -0.80
C SER A 84 -18.36 -1.04 -0.42
N ASN A 85 -19.30 -1.10 -1.37
CA ASN A 85 -20.65 -1.63 -1.15
C ASN A 85 -20.67 -3.13 -0.91
N ASP A 86 -19.63 -3.84 -1.34
CA ASP A 86 -19.58 -5.30 -1.29
C ASP A 86 -18.39 -5.85 -0.50
N GLY A 87 -17.53 -5.00 0.04
CA GLY A 87 -16.30 -5.43 0.68
C GLY A 87 -15.23 -4.36 0.77
N ILE A 88 -14.04 -4.79 1.20
CA ILE A 88 -12.85 -3.96 1.34
C ILE A 88 -11.83 -4.32 0.26
N TYR A 89 -11.13 -3.31 -0.24
CA TYR A 89 -10.16 -3.42 -1.32
C TYR A 89 -8.81 -2.88 -0.86
N CYS A 90 -7.75 -3.53 -1.35
CA CYS A 90 -6.38 -3.04 -1.30
C CYS A 90 -5.90 -2.83 -2.73
N LEU A 91 -5.54 -1.60 -3.05
CA LEU A 91 -5.09 -1.17 -4.37
C LEU A 91 -3.61 -0.80 -4.31
N ASP A 92 -2.89 -1.05 -5.41
CA ASP A 92 -1.58 -0.46 -5.60
C ASP A 92 -1.68 1.08 -5.70
N LYS A 93 -0.88 1.79 -4.91
CA LYS A 93 -0.86 3.26 -4.84
C LYS A 93 -0.60 3.92 -6.20
N ASN A 94 0.26 3.31 -7.01
CA ASN A 94 0.78 3.91 -8.24
C ASN A 94 -0.04 3.53 -9.47
N THR A 95 -0.52 2.28 -9.53
CA THR A 95 -1.25 1.76 -10.70
C THR A 95 -2.76 1.65 -10.50
N GLY A 96 -3.24 1.62 -9.26
CA GLY A 96 -4.63 1.33 -8.92
C GLY A 96 -4.97 -0.17 -8.98
N ASP A 97 -4.03 -1.04 -9.36
CA ASP A 97 -4.30 -2.47 -9.51
C ASP A 97 -4.80 -3.07 -8.18
N VAL A 98 -5.91 -3.82 -8.25
CA VAL A 98 -6.45 -4.53 -7.09
C VAL A 98 -5.47 -5.63 -6.69
N ARG A 99 -4.80 -5.46 -5.54
CA ARG A 99 -3.89 -6.45 -4.96
C ARG A 99 -4.65 -7.60 -4.32
N TRP A 100 -5.65 -7.25 -3.54
CA TRP A 100 -6.63 -8.18 -2.99
C TRP A 100 -7.94 -7.45 -2.71
N ASN A 101 -9.03 -8.19 -2.65
CA ASN A 101 -10.30 -7.71 -2.15
C ASN A 101 -10.98 -8.82 -1.34
N VAL A 102 -11.76 -8.41 -0.36
CA VAL A 102 -12.51 -9.33 0.51
C VAL A 102 -13.94 -8.88 0.53
N LYS A 103 -14.85 -9.74 0.07
CA LYS A 103 -16.27 -9.43 0.11
C LYS A 103 -16.77 -9.61 1.53
N THR A 104 -17.59 -8.68 2.02
CA THR A 104 -18.12 -8.74 3.39
C THR A 104 -18.91 -10.04 3.61
N ARG A 105 -19.66 -10.51 2.60
CA ARG A 105 -20.35 -11.81 2.63
C ARG A 105 -19.46 -13.03 2.84
N ASP A 106 -18.21 -12.98 2.39
CA ASP A 106 -17.28 -14.10 2.58
C ASP A 106 -16.80 -14.16 4.04
N LEU A 107 -16.85 -13.03 4.74
CA LEU A 107 -16.62 -12.91 6.18
C LEU A 107 -17.87 -13.31 6.99
N MET A 108 -19.06 -13.30 6.40
CA MET A 108 -20.36 -13.59 7.05
C MET A 108 -20.62 -15.08 7.34
N ASN A 109 -19.74 -16.00 6.94
CA ASN A 109 -19.89 -17.45 7.21
C ASN A 109 -19.89 -17.84 8.70
N PHE A 110 -19.94 -16.87 9.63
CA PHE A 110 -19.81 -17.08 11.07
C PHE A 110 -21.04 -16.81 11.94
N SER A 111 -22.18 -16.23 11.50
CA SER A 111 -23.13 -15.76 12.55
C SER A 111 -24.56 -15.32 12.20
N GLY A 112 -25.13 -15.74 11.07
CA GLY A 112 -26.57 -15.54 10.82
C GLY A 112 -26.98 -14.10 10.48
N ALA A 113 -28.16 -14.00 9.89
CA ALA A 113 -28.67 -12.82 9.19
C ALA A 113 -28.64 -11.53 10.02
N SER A 114 -28.18 -10.45 9.39
CA SER A 114 -28.49 -9.08 9.80
C SER A 114 -29.98 -8.78 9.57
N ASP A 115 -30.60 -7.95 10.41
CA ASP A 115 -31.97 -7.43 10.16
C ASP A 115 -32.02 -6.44 8.97
N LEU A 116 -30.86 -6.03 8.45
CA LEU A 116 -30.76 -5.23 7.23
C LEU A 116 -30.98 -6.10 5.98
N PRO A 117 -31.53 -5.52 4.91
CA PRO A 117 -31.56 -6.17 3.60
C PRO A 117 -30.17 -6.65 3.19
N ILE A 118 -30.06 -7.81 2.56
CA ILE A 118 -28.79 -8.46 2.16
C ILE A 118 -27.87 -7.50 1.39
N PHE A 119 -28.43 -6.62 0.59
CA PHE A 119 -27.68 -5.63 -0.20
C PHE A 119 -27.12 -4.46 0.64
N MET A 120 -27.69 -4.15 1.80
CA MET A 120 -27.15 -3.12 2.71
C MET A 120 -26.18 -3.68 3.75
N SER A 121 -26.25 -4.97 4.06
CA SER A 121 -25.39 -5.59 5.08
C SER A 121 -23.96 -5.84 4.61
N GLU A 122 -23.69 -5.80 3.31
CA GLU A 122 -22.33 -5.97 2.77
C GLU A 122 -21.51 -4.67 2.73
N VAL A 123 -22.14 -3.52 2.99
CA VAL A 123 -21.53 -2.19 2.80
C VAL A 123 -20.54 -1.88 3.92
N ILE A 124 -19.40 -1.33 3.52
CA ILE A 124 -18.37 -0.76 4.39
C ILE A 124 -18.35 0.75 4.18
N VAL A 125 -18.94 1.48 5.13
CA VAL A 125 -18.98 2.95 5.14
C VAL A 125 -17.86 3.55 5.99
N SER A 126 -17.34 2.78 6.95
CA SER A 126 -16.23 3.20 7.80
C SER A 126 -14.94 3.27 7.00
N SER A 127 -14.10 4.28 7.24
CA SER A 127 -12.73 4.29 6.72
C SER A 127 -11.89 3.20 7.39
N PRO A 128 -11.06 2.47 6.62
CA PRO A 128 -10.16 1.48 7.19
C PRO A 128 -9.08 2.15 8.06
N ALA A 129 -8.80 1.60 9.23
CA ALA A 129 -7.59 1.93 9.97
C ALA A 129 -6.52 0.89 9.69
N VAL A 130 -5.31 1.33 9.38
CA VAL A 130 -4.15 0.48 9.07
C VAL A 130 -3.12 0.66 10.16
N SER A 131 -2.70 -0.44 10.80
CA SER A 131 -1.68 -0.37 11.84
C SER A 131 -0.86 -1.65 11.93
N GLY A 132 0.42 -1.55 11.61
CA GLY A 132 1.35 -2.66 11.47
C GLY A 132 0.89 -3.59 10.36
N ASP A 133 0.74 -4.86 10.70
CA ASP A 133 0.34 -5.90 9.74
C ASP A 133 -1.18 -6.00 9.52
N TYR A 134 -1.98 -5.08 10.06
CA TYR A 134 -3.42 -5.23 10.16
C TYR A 134 -4.23 -4.06 9.60
N VAL A 135 -5.40 -4.39 9.08
CA VAL A 135 -6.42 -3.44 8.61
C VAL A 135 -7.73 -3.70 9.37
N TYR A 136 -8.29 -2.65 9.95
CA TYR A 136 -9.50 -2.67 10.76
C TYR A 136 -10.61 -1.86 10.11
N PHE A 137 -11.85 -2.35 10.13
CA PHE A 137 -13.00 -1.62 9.59
C PHE A 137 -14.31 -2.07 10.22
N GLY A 138 -15.29 -1.17 10.25
CA GLY A 138 -16.67 -1.45 10.58
C GLY A 138 -17.49 -1.83 9.35
N SER A 139 -18.59 -2.53 9.56
CA SER A 139 -19.56 -2.84 8.51
C SER A 139 -20.99 -2.62 8.98
N LEU A 140 -21.88 -2.31 8.04
CA LEU A 140 -23.31 -2.15 8.33
C LEU A 140 -23.97 -3.44 8.81
N ASN A 141 -23.38 -4.62 8.59
CA ASN A 141 -23.85 -5.86 9.22
C ASN A 141 -23.64 -5.93 10.74
N GLY A 142 -23.01 -4.91 11.33
CA GLY A 142 -22.77 -4.78 12.76
C GLY A 142 -21.50 -5.46 13.25
N TYR A 143 -20.57 -5.77 12.35
CA TYR A 143 -19.26 -6.29 12.71
C TYR A 143 -18.16 -5.24 12.65
N ILE A 144 -17.18 -5.43 13.52
CA ILE A 144 -15.85 -4.87 13.41
C ILE A 144 -14.94 -6.00 12.93
N TYR A 145 -14.20 -5.78 11.87
CA TYR A 145 -13.32 -6.79 11.26
C TYR A 145 -11.87 -6.39 11.35
N CYS A 146 -10.99 -7.40 11.41
CA CYS A 146 -9.56 -7.26 11.26
C CYS A 146 -9.06 -8.25 10.21
N LEU A 147 -8.25 -7.76 9.27
CA LEU A 147 -7.59 -8.55 8.23
C LEU A 147 -6.07 -8.32 8.27
N TYR A 148 -5.31 -9.25 7.70
CA TYR A 148 -3.90 -9.01 7.41
C TYR A 148 -3.76 -8.02 6.23
N LYS A 149 -3.03 -6.92 6.46
CA LYS A 149 -2.77 -5.83 5.51
C LYS A 149 -2.23 -6.31 4.15
N ASN A 150 -1.36 -7.32 4.17
CA ASN A 150 -0.64 -7.77 2.98
C ASN A 150 -1.44 -8.77 2.11
N SER A 151 -2.37 -9.54 2.70
CA SER A 151 -3.07 -10.63 2.02
C SER A 151 -4.58 -10.48 1.97
N GLY A 152 -5.16 -9.62 2.81
CA GLY A 152 -6.60 -9.58 3.05
C GLY A 152 -7.12 -10.78 3.83
N GLU A 153 -6.25 -11.67 4.33
CA GLU A 153 -6.71 -12.83 5.09
C GLU A 153 -7.41 -12.41 6.38
N PHE A 154 -8.56 -13.03 6.64
CA PHE A 154 -9.33 -12.78 7.85
C PHE A 154 -8.57 -13.18 9.11
N LEU A 155 -8.48 -12.25 10.08
CA LEU A 155 -7.89 -12.50 11.38
C LEU A 155 -8.97 -12.74 12.43
N TRP A 156 -9.81 -11.74 12.68
CA TRP A 156 -10.89 -11.81 13.66
C TRP A 156 -12.06 -10.89 13.26
N GLY A 157 -13.23 -11.15 13.86
CA GLY A 157 -14.43 -10.34 13.71
C GLY A 157 -15.20 -10.26 15.03
N PHE A 158 -15.60 -9.06 15.43
CA PHE A 158 -16.36 -8.81 16.66
C PHE A 158 -17.79 -8.38 16.31
N LYS A 159 -18.78 -9.14 16.80
CA LYS A 159 -20.21 -8.82 16.60
C LYS A 159 -20.65 -7.76 17.60
N THR A 160 -21.05 -6.60 17.11
CA THR A 160 -21.76 -5.59 17.92
C THR A 160 -23.28 -5.84 17.85
N GLY A 161 -24.07 -4.96 18.47
CA GLY A 161 -25.53 -5.07 18.46
C GLY A 161 -26.22 -4.26 17.35
N GLY A 162 -25.48 -3.54 16.50
CA GLY A 162 -26.01 -2.64 15.47
C GLY A 162 -24.94 -2.31 14.44
N ALA A 163 -25.29 -1.61 13.36
CA ALA A 163 -24.32 -1.25 12.31
C ALA A 163 -23.09 -0.51 12.88
N VAL A 164 -21.93 -0.69 12.24
CA VAL A 164 -20.68 -0.02 12.62
C VAL A 164 -20.30 0.94 11.50
N ARG A 165 -20.74 2.20 11.65
CA ARG A 165 -20.43 3.30 10.72
C ARG A 165 -19.19 4.07 11.13
N SER A 166 -18.97 4.17 12.43
CA SER A 166 -17.76 4.75 13.02
C SER A 166 -16.51 4.08 12.46
N SER A 167 -15.54 4.87 12.01
CA SER A 167 -14.23 4.38 11.62
C SER A 167 -13.45 3.95 12.86
N PRO A 168 -12.74 2.81 12.84
CA PRO A 168 -11.91 2.42 13.97
C PRO A 168 -10.74 3.39 14.18
N ALA A 169 -10.33 3.58 15.44
CA ALA A 169 -9.08 4.23 15.81
C ALA A 169 -8.19 3.24 16.56
N VAL A 170 -6.95 3.08 16.13
CA VAL A 170 -5.98 2.14 16.71
C VAL A 170 -4.97 2.94 17.54
N SER A 171 -4.79 2.58 18.80
CA SER A 171 -3.82 3.26 19.66
C SER A 171 -3.22 2.30 20.68
N GLY A 172 -1.94 1.99 20.53
CA GLY A 172 -1.28 0.93 21.30
C GLY A 172 -1.88 -0.45 20.95
N ASP A 173 -2.24 -1.22 21.97
CA ASP A 173 -2.78 -2.57 21.82
C ASP A 173 -4.31 -2.62 21.64
N TYR A 174 -4.96 -1.47 21.42
CA TYR A 174 -6.40 -1.38 21.39
C TYR A 174 -6.96 -0.72 20.13
N VAL A 175 -8.16 -1.15 19.77
CA VAL A 175 -9.01 -0.60 18.71
C VAL A 175 -10.28 -0.03 19.33
N TYR A 176 -10.59 1.22 19.01
CA TYR A 176 -11.75 1.95 19.51
C TYR A 176 -12.72 2.21 18.37
N THR A 177 -14.01 1.92 18.55
CA THR A 177 -15.03 2.26 17.54
C THR A 177 -16.45 2.29 18.11
N GLY A 178 -17.28 3.19 17.56
CA GLY A 178 -18.70 3.32 17.86
C GLY A 178 -19.60 2.36 17.07
N SER A 179 -20.83 2.16 17.56
CA SER A 179 -21.87 1.40 16.87
C SER A 179 -23.22 2.08 17.02
N ASP A 180 -24.10 1.84 16.05
CA ASP A 180 -25.49 2.28 16.01
C ASP A 180 -26.32 1.68 17.17
N ASN A 181 -25.80 0.69 17.90
CA ASN A 181 -26.43 0.21 19.13
C ASN A 181 -26.20 1.11 20.36
N GLY A 182 -25.53 2.25 20.15
CA GLY A 182 -25.20 3.23 21.18
C GLY A 182 -24.16 2.74 22.18
N TYR A 183 -23.14 2.05 21.68
CA TYR A 183 -21.94 1.74 22.45
C TYR A 183 -20.72 2.23 21.69
N ILE A 184 -19.72 2.69 22.44
CA ILE A 184 -18.33 2.70 22.00
C ILE A 184 -17.62 1.49 22.60
N TYR A 185 -16.81 0.82 21.79
CA TYR A 185 -16.09 -0.40 22.13
C TYR A 185 -14.59 -0.15 22.17
N CYS A 186 -13.91 -0.78 23.11
CA CYS A 186 -12.45 -0.96 23.13
C CYS A 186 -12.15 -2.46 23.01
N LEU A 187 -11.44 -2.84 21.96
CA LEU A 187 -11.08 -4.22 21.65
C LEU A 187 -9.57 -4.40 21.62
N ASP A 188 -9.08 -5.57 22.00
CA ASP A 188 -7.69 -5.95 21.78
C ASP A 188 -7.39 -5.98 20.27
N LYS A 189 -6.32 -5.31 19.87
CA LYS A 189 -5.90 -5.14 18.47
C LYS A 189 -5.61 -6.47 17.76
N ASN A 190 -5.12 -7.47 18.49
CA ASN A 190 -4.64 -8.73 17.93
C ASN A 190 -5.69 -9.84 17.98
N THR A 191 -6.55 -9.85 18.99
CA THR A 191 -7.56 -10.92 19.19
C THR A 191 -8.99 -10.49 18.91
N GLY A 192 -9.29 -9.18 18.97
CA GLY A 192 -10.64 -8.66 18.92
C GLY A 192 -11.43 -8.88 20.22
N ASP A 193 -10.79 -9.38 21.28
CA ASP A 193 -11.43 -9.57 22.57
C ASP A 193 -11.82 -8.21 23.17
N SER A 194 -12.99 -8.15 23.80
CA SER A 194 -13.46 -6.90 24.40
C SER A 194 -12.66 -6.57 25.66
N GLY A 195 -12.03 -5.39 25.67
CA GLY A 195 -11.44 -4.79 26.87
C GLY A 195 -12.52 -4.12 27.72
N TRP A 196 -13.19 -3.10 27.14
CA TRP A 196 -14.33 -2.43 27.78
C TRP A 196 -15.32 -1.92 26.71
N LYS A 197 -16.52 -1.53 27.16
CA LYS A 197 -17.50 -0.80 26.34
C LYS A 197 -18.25 0.21 27.20
N PHE A 198 -18.62 1.34 26.62
CA PHE A 198 -19.37 2.41 27.28
C PHE A 198 -20.71 2.61 26.57
N LYS A 199 -21.79 2.72 27.33
CA LYS A 199 -23.17 2.87 26.82
C LYS A 199 -23.55 4.35 26.77
N THR A 200 -23.94 4.81 25.59
CA THR A 200 -24.63 6.09 25.35
C THR A 200 -26.14 5.86 25.21
N ASN A 201 -26.93 6.93 25.26
CA ASN A 201 -28.38 6.85 25.08
C ASN A 201 -28.81 6.90 23.60
N GLY A 202 -27.87 7.14 22.69
CA GLY A 202 -28.08 7.21 21.24
C GLY A 202 -26.95 6.54 20.48
N SER A 203 -27.11 6.38 19.16
CA SER A 203 -26.09 5.79 18.28
C SER A 203 -24.74 6.51 18.39
N VAL A 204 -23.63 5.78 18.18
CA VAL A 204 -22.29 6.37 18.09
C VAL A 204 -21.82 6.29 16.64
N TYR A 205 -22.15 7.33 15.86
CA TYR A 205 -21.74 7.46 14.45
C TYR A 205 -20.33 8.05 14.32
N SER A 206 -19.98 8.96 15.23
CA SER A 206 -18.67 9.62 15.31
C SER A 206 -17.54 8.60 15.36
N SER A 207 -16.53 8.78 14.53
CA SER A 207 -15.25 8.08 14.69
C SER A 207 -14.55 8.63 15.94
N PRO A 208 -13.95 7.79 16.80
CA PRO A 208 -13.28 8.26 18.00
C PRO A 208 -11.92 8.89 17.70
N ALA A 209 -11.57 9.94 18.44
CA ALA A 209 -10.23 10.50 18.49
C ALA A 209 -9.53 10.03 19.77
N VAL A 210 -8.36 9.41 19.63
CA VAL A 210 -7.62 8.82 20.76
C VAL A 210 -6.30 9.55 20.95
N PHE A 211 -6.19 10.33 22.01
CA PHE A 211 -5.00 11.11 22.32
C PHE A 211 -4.56 10.85 23.75
N GLU A 212 -3.29 10.47 23.92
CA GLU A 212 -2.72 10.07 25.21
C GLU A 212 -3.61 9.02 25.90
N ASP A 213 -4.14 9.35 27.08
CA ASP A 213 -4.98 8.47 27.91
C ASP A 213 -6.48 8.70 27.70
N TYR A 214 -6.90 9.43 26.66
CA TYR A 214 -8.28 9.84 26.45
C TYR A 214 -8.87 9.41 25.11
N VAL A 215 -10.17 9.10 25.11
CA VAL A 215 -10.98 8.80 23.92
C VAL A 215 -12.11 9.81 23.86
N TYR A 216 -12.15 10.59 22.77
CA TYR A 216 -13.17 11.60 22.50
C TYR A 216 -14.11 11.14 21.38
N PHE A 217 -15.41 11.35 21.54
CA PHE A 217 -16.40 11.04 20.49
C PHE A 217 -17.72 11.80 20.72
N GLY A 218 -18.47 12.03 19.64
CA GLY A 218 -19.85 12.50 19.69
C GLY A 218 -20.85 11.35 19.62
N SER A 219 -22.07 11.56 20.14
CA SER A 219 -23.17 10.62 20.01
C SER A 219 -24.47 11.30 19.58
N ALA A 220 -25.38 10.49 19.03
CA ALA A 220 -26.73 10.92 18.68
C ALA A 220 -27.66 11.11 19.89
N ASP A 221 -27.13 11.06 21.12
CA ASP A 221 -27.83 11.51 22.33
C ASP A 221 -27.51 12.96 22.72
N ASP A 222 -26.90 13.72 21.80
CA ASP A 222 -26.56 15.13 21.93
C ASP A 222 -25.32 15.42 22.78
N TYR A 223 -24.59 14.38 23.24
CA TYR A 223 -23.39 14.55 24.06
C TYR A 223 -22.07 14.32 23.31
N ILE A 224 -21.10 15.16 23.64
CA ILE A 224 -19.67 14.91 23.43
C ILE A 224 -19.13 14.22 24.70
N TYR A 225 -18.37 13.15 24.53
CA TYR A 225 -17.81 12.37 25.63
C TYR A 225 -16.30 12.36 25.60
N CYS A 226 -15.69 12.35 26.79
CA CYS A 226 -14.30 11.99 27.01
C CYS A 226 -14.23 10.85 28.02
N LEU A 227 -13.60 9.74 27.61
CA LEU A 227 -13.38 8.57 28.44
C LEU A 227 -11.89 8.32 28.66
N HIS A 228 -11.56 7.72 29.79
CA HIS A 228 -10.23 7.17 30.00
C HIS A 228 -10.01 5.96 29.09
N LYS A 229 -8.97 6.01 28.26
CA LYS A 229 -8.67 5.07 27.18
C LYS A 229 -8.54 3.62 27.63
N ASN A 230 -7.99 3.37 28.82
CA ASN A 230 -7.74 2.01 29.30
C ASN A 230 -8.89 1.41 30.11
N THR A 231 -9.74 2.23 30.73
CA THR A 231 -10.80 1.76 31.64
C THR A 231 -12.21 1.98 31.11
N GLY A 232 -12.38 2.90 30.15
CA GLY A 232 -13.70 3.33 29.66
C GLY A 232 -14.46 4.20 30.66
N GLU A 233 -13.80 4.66 31.72
CA GLU A 233 -14.41 5.54 32.73
C GLU A 233 -14.67 6.93 32.15
N LEU A 234 -15.86 7.47 32.41
CA LEU A 234 -16.22 8.82 32.00
C LEU A 234 -15.39 9.85 32.75
N ILE A 235 -14.66 10.68 32.01
CA ILE A 235 -13.90 11.82 32.54
C ILE A 235 -14.79 13.06 32.56
N TRP A 236 -15.35 13.41 31.41
CA TRP A 236 -16.31 14.50 31.28
C TRP A 236 -17.25 14.22 30.10
N SER A 237 -18.42 14.86 30.12
CA SER A 237 -19.32 14.96 28.98
C SER A 237 -19.85 16.38 28.84
N TYR A 238 -20.19 16.77 27.61
CA TYR A 238 -20.74 18.09 27.29
C TYR A 238 -22.00 17.92 26.43
N GLU A 239 -23.12 18.49 26.89
CA GLU A 239 -24.40 18.45 26.18
C GLU A 239 -24.46 19.56 25.12
N THR A 240 -24.72 19.18 23.88
CA THR A 240 -25.03 20.08 22.76
C THR A 240 -26.55 20.18 22.56
N GLY A 241 -27.00 20.85 21.50
CA GLY A 241 -28.43 21.03 21.23
C GLY A 241 -29.10 19.95 20.38
N ASP A 242 -28.31 19.07 19.74
CA ASP A 242 -28.77 18.02 18.81
C ASP A 242 -27.63 17.00 18.57
N ALA A 243 -27.94 15.93 17.85
CA ALA A 243 -27.08 14.79 17.63
C ALA A 243 -25.73 15.15 17.02
N LEU A 244 -24.67 14.54 17.52
CA LEU A 244 -23.32 14.63 16.94
C LEU A 244 -23.04 13.42 16.05
N LYS A 245 -22.98 13.67 14.74
CA LYS A 245 -22.55 12.68 13.74
C LYS A 245 -21.10 12.89 13.29
N SER A 246 -20.59 14.12 13.42
CA SER A 246 -19.22 14.48 13.05
C SER A 246 -18.22 13.86 14.03
N SER A 247 -16.98 13.68 13.57
CA SER A 247 -15.89 13.14 14.39
C SER A 247 -15.07 14.27 15.02
N PRO A 248 -14.65 14.17 16.30
CA PRO A 248 -13.92 15.23 16.98
C PRO A 248 -12.47 15.35 16.48
N THR A 249 -12.02 16.56 16.24
CA THR A 249 -10.62 16.89 15.94
C THR A 249 -9.94 17.37 17.20
N VAL A 250 -8.74 16.89 17.51
CA VAL A 250 -7.99 17.26 18.72
C VAL A 250 -6.74 18.03 18.30
N SER A 251 -6.63 19.29 18.75
CA SER A 251 -5.44 20.11 18.51
C SER A 251 -5.05 20.96 19.70
N GLY A 252 -3.78 20.90 20.09
CA GLY A 252 -3.28 21.67 21.24
C GLY A 252 -4.08 21.32 22.50
N ASN A 253 -4.72 22.30 23.11
CA ASN A 253 -5.55 22.11 24.31
C ASN A 253 -7.04 21.89 24.01
N TYR A 254 -7.45 21.88 22.75
CA TYR A 254 -8.86 21.92 22.39
C TYR A 254 -9.29 20.72 21.56
N ILE A 255 -10.58 20.42 21.64
CA ILE A 255 -11.29 19.60 20.68
C ILE A 255 -12.26 20.46 19.87
N TYR A 256 -12.46 20.09 18.61
CA TYR A 256 -13.37 20.76 17.68
C TYR A 256 -14.36 19.72 17.13
N ILE A 257 -15.65 20.04 17.14
CA ILE A 257 -16.67 19.12 16.63
C ILE A 257 -17.92 19.86 16.18
N GLY A 258 -18.50 19.44 15.06
CA GLY A 258 -19.79 19.92 14.57
C GLY A 258 -20.95 19.13 15.17
N SER A 259 -22.06 19.82 15.45
CA SER A 259 -23.34 19.22 15.85
C SER A 259 -24.43 19.53 14.82
N ASN A 260 -25.47 18.69 14.79
CA ASN A 260 -26.66 18.92 13.97
C ASN A 260 -27.50 20.10 14.46
N ASP A 261 -27.20 20.68 15.63
CA ASP A 261 -27.80 21.94 16.10
C ASP A 261 -27.30 23.17 15.30
N GLY A 262 -26.37 22.94 14.37
CA GLY A 262 -25.79 23.95 13.51
C GLY A 262 -24.64 24.73 14.14
N TYR A 263 -24.06 24.23 15.24
CA TYR A 263 -22.88 24.83 15.86
C TYR A 263 -21.62 24.00 15.61
N VAL A 264 -20.50 24.69 15.43
CA VAL A 264 -19.17 24.13 15.68
C VAL A 264 -18.77 24.47 17.10
N TYR A 265 -18.40 23.46 17.88
CA TYR A 265 -17.98 23.56 19.26
C TYR A 265 -16.46 23.47 19.37
N CYS A 266 -15.88 24.33 20.21
CA CYS A 266 -14.50 24.24 20.67
C CYS A 266 -14.51 24.09 22.20
N LEU A 267 -14.05 22.93 22.69
CA LEU A 267 -14.00 22.62 24.11
C LEU A 267 -12.56 22.39 24.56
N ASP A 268 -12.23 22.77 25.79
CA ASP A 268 -10.98 22.34 26.41
C ASP A 268 -10.95 20.81 26.52
N LYS A 269 -9.92 20.16 25.98
CA LYS A 269 -9.85 18.70 25.88
C LYS A 269 -9.78 18.02 27.25
N SER A 270 -9.21 18.70 28.25
CA SER A 270 -8.98 18.12 29.58
C SER A 270 -10.21 18.23 30.48
N THR A 271 -10.96 19.32 30.37
CA THR A 271 -12.07 19.66 31.27
C THR A 271 -13.45 19.55 30.62
N GLY A 272 -13.53 19.61 29.30
CA GLY A 272 -14.79 19.71 28.56
C GLY A 272 -15.43 21.10 28.63
N GLU A 273 -14.75 22.10 29.20
CA GLU A 273 -15.27 23.46 29.28
C GLU A 273 -15.35 24.12 27.91
N LEU A 274 -16.46 24.81 27.64
CA LEU A 274 -16.68 25.53 26.39
C LEU A 274 -15.73 26.71 26.28
N ALA A 275 -14.82 26.68 25.29
CA ALA A 275 -13.98 27.82 24.95
C ALA A 275 -14.76 28.79 24.04
N TRP A 276 -15.31 28.27 22.95
CA TRP A 276 -16.20 29.01 22.06
C TRP A 276 -17.11 28.04 21.29
N LYS A 277 -18.24 28.57 20.81
CA LYS A 277 -19.05 27.91 19.78
C LYS A 277 -19.56 28.95 18.81
N ILE A 278 -19.63 28.60 17.53
CA ILE A 278 -20.13 29.49 16.49
C ILE A 278 -21.33 28.85 15.80
N HIS A 279 -22.39 29.64 15.65
CA HIS A 279 -23.54 29.35 14.81
C HIS A 279 -23.68 30.53 13.88
N ASN A 280 -23.25 30.34 12.65
CA ASN A 280 -23.42 31.37 11.66
C ASN A 280 -24.87 31.29 11.16
N ASN A 281 -25.63 32.36 11.41
CA ASN A 281 -27.00 32.54 10.93
C ASN A 281 -26.98 32.70 9.39
N PHE A 282 -26.95 31.58 8.67
CA PHE A 282 -27.13 31.57 7.22
C PHE A 282 -28.63 31.59 6.92
N GLY A 283 -29.11 32.71 6.39
CA GLY A 283 -30.54 33.03 6.27
C GLY A 283 -31.45 31.85 5.88
N ASN A 284 -32.51 31.64 6.65
CA ASN A 284 -33.63 30.71 6.40
C ASN A 284 -33.31 29.23 6.06
N THR A 285 -32.06 28.78 6.17
CA THR A 285 -31.70 27.37 5.97
C THR A 285 -30.93 26.88 7.19
N THR A 286 -31.53 25.97 7.95
CA THR A 286 -30.90 25.34 9.12
C THR A 286 -29.69 24.52 8.69
N ILE A 287 -28.53 24.74 9.31
CA ILE A 287 -27.35 23.87 9.18
C ILE A 287 -27.74 22.50 9.73
N TYR A 288 -27.68 21.47 8.91
CA TYR A 288 -27.74 20.07 9.35
C TYR A 288 -26.49 19.37 8.80
N ASN A 289 -25.86 18.49 9.59
CA ASN A 289 -24.70 17.69 9.20
C ASN A 289 -23.45 18.50 8.81
N ILE A 290 -22.81 19.13 9.79
CA ILE A 290 -21.44 19.64 9.63
C ILE A 290 -20.52 18.44 9.34
N SER A 291 -19.65 18.53 8.35
CA SER A 291 -18.66 17.46 8.09
C SER A 291 -17.62 17.39 9.21
N GLN A 292 -16.60 16.53 9.09
CA GLN A 292 -15.49 16.57 10.03
C GLN A 292 -14.81 17.94 9.97
N THR A 293 -14.41 18.44 11.13
CA THR A 293 -13.46 19.55 11.20
C THR A 293 -12.05 19.05 10.89
N SER A 294 -11.22 19.90 10.31
CA SER A 294 -9.77 19.71 10.20
C SER A 294 -9.07 20.96 10.71
N VAL A 295 -7.92 20.80 11.36
CA VAL A 295 -7.18 21.94 11.94
C VAL A 295 -5.78 21.99 11.34
N SER A 296 -5.33 23.19 10.96
CA SER A 296 -3.94 23.40 10.52
C SER A 296 -3.47 24.79 10.95
N GLY A 297 -2.40 24.82 11.74
CA GLY A 297 -1.89 26.04 12.36
C GLY A 297 -2.94 26.77 13.20
N GLU A 298 -3.26 28.00 12.79
CA GLU A 298 -4.19 28.91 13.45
C GLU A 298 -5.63 28.78 12.92
N TYR A 299 -5.93 27.80 12.05
CA TYR A 299 -7.22 27.71 11.37
C TYR A 299 -7.94 26.38 11.60
N VAL A 300 -9.28 26.45 11.61
CA VAL A 300 -10.20 25.32 11.62
C VAL A 300 -11.00 25.36 10.33
N TYR A 301 -11.07 24.23 9.63
CA TYR A 301 -11.76 24.07 8.36
C TYR A 301 -12.89 23.06 8.49
N PHE A 302 -14.02 23.32 7.83
CA PHE A 302 -15.11 22.35 7.72
C PHE A 302 -16.01 22.66 6.52
N GLY A 303 -16.70 21.64 6.02
CA GLY A 303 -17.80 21.79 5.07
C GLY A 303 -19.16 21.79 5.77
N SER A 304 -20.14 22.40 5.11
CA SER A 304 -21.51 22.49 5.58
C SER A 304 -22.48 22.14 4.45
N ASN A 305 -23.66 21.64 4.80
CA ASN A 305 -24.74 21.36 3.84
C ASN A 305 -25.33 22.64 3.19
N ASP A 306 -24.83 23.83 3.53
CA ASP A 306 -25.19 25.10 2.88
C ASP A 306 -24.38 25.38 1.60
N ASP A 307 -23.71 24.37 1.06
CA ASP A 307 -22.80 24.42 -0.08
C ASP A 307 -21.55 25.30 0.16
N ASN A 308 -21.08 25.45 1.41
CA ASN A 308 -19.85 26.20 1.71
C ASN A 308 -18.81 25.37 2.47
N ILE A 309 -17.56 25.72 2.20
CA ILE A 309 -16.38 25.40 3.00
C ILE A 309 -16.02 26.64 3.81
N TYR A 310 -15.80 26.45 5.11
CA TYR A 310 -15.46 27.51 6.04
C TYR A 310 -14.02 27.37 6.52
N CYS A 311 -13.39 28.52 6.74
CA CYS A 311 -12.16 28.66 7.50
C CYS A 311 -12.42 29.61 8.66
N LEU A 312 -12.14 29.15 9.88
CA LEU A 312 -12.28 29.93 11.09
C LEU A 312 -10.92 30.14 11.75
N ASP A 313 -10.75 31.25 12.45
CA ASP A 313 -9.69 31.43 13.42
C ASP A 313 -9.88 30.42 14.56
N ARG A 314 -8.83 29.66 14.85
CA ARG A 314 -8.87 28.55 15.80
C ARG A 314 -9.11 28.98 17.24
N ASN A 315 -8.68 30.19 17.60
CA ASN A 315 -8.73 30.67 18.98
C ASN A 315 -10.05 31.36 19.30
N THR A 316 -10.66 32.02 18.31
CA THR A 316 -11.86 32.85 18.47
C THR A 316 -13.11 32.25 17.82
N GLY A 317 -12.94 31.38 16.82
CA GLY A 317 -14.04 30.86 15.99
C GLY A 317 -14.55 31.85 14.94
N GLU A 318 -13.88 33.00 14.75
CA GLU A 318 -14.29 34.01 13.75
C GLU A 318 -14.04 33.51 12.33
N GLU A 319 -14.98 33.75 11.41
CA GLU A 319 -14.83 33.41 9.99
C GLU A 319 -13.71 34.24 9.36
N ILE A 320 -12.70 33.55 8.81
CA ILE A 320 -11.61 34.17 8.03
C ILE A 320 -12.01 34.27 6.57
N TRP A 321 -12.46 33.15 6.01
CA TRP A 321 -12.94 33.08 4.64
C TRP A 321 -13.94 31.93 4.50
N LYS A 322 -14.72 31.97 3.43
CA LYS A 322 -15.52 30.84 2.98
C LYS A 322 -15.49 30.70 1.46
N PHE A 323 -15.65 29.48 0.99
CA PHE A 323 -15.72 29.12 -0.41
C PHE A 323 -17.05 28.42 -0.67
N ARG A 324 -17.81 28.90 -1.66
CA ARG A 324 -19.08 28.29 -2.05
C ARG A 324 -18.85 27.28 -3.17
N THR A 325 -19.22 26.03 -2.93
CA THR A 325 -19.24 24.96 -3.94
C THR A 325 -20.42 25.16 -4.90
N GLY A 326 -20.48 24.38 -5.98
CA GLY A 326 -21.68 24.33 -6.81
C GLY A 326 -22.90 23.85 -6.02
N GLU A 327 -24.10 24.08 -6.56
CA GLU A 327 -25.35 23.58 -5.95
C GLU A 327 -25.39 22.05 -6.03
N GLY A 328 -25.03 21.38 -4.93
CA GLY A 328 -24.91 19.92 -4.82
C GLY A 328 -26.13 19.23 -4.21
N GLY A 329 -27.18 20.00 -3.85
CA GLY A 329 -28.38 19.45 -3.22
C GLY A 329 -28.21 19.18 -1.71
N GLY A 330 -27.33 19.91 -1.03
CA GLY A 330 -27.26 19.95 0.44
C GLY A 330 -26.62 18.73 1.11
N GLY A 331 -25.66 18.09 0.44
CA GLY A 331 -24.79 17.09 1.06
C GLY A 331 -23.44 17.72 1.44
N GLY A 332 -22.95 17.41 2.65
CA GLY A 332 -21.79 18.08 3.22
C GLY A 332 -20.50 17.71 2.51
N SER A 333 -19.70 18.73 2.18
CA SER A 333 -18.37 18.53 1.61
C SER A 333 -17.39 18.02 2.67
N LEU A 334 -16.60 17.01 2.32
CA LEU A 334 -15.53 16.50 3.16
C LEU A 334 -14.20 17.08 2.66
N LEU A 335 -13.26 17.32 3.57
CA LEU A 335 -12.00 17.94 3.21
C LEU A 335 -10.78 17.27 3.84
N SER A 336 -9.64 17.43 3.18
CA SER A 336 -8.31 17.21 3.74
C SER A 336 -7.49 18.48 3.60
N VAL A 337 -6.56 18.69 4.52
CA VAL A 337 -5.63 19.82 4.52
C VAL A 337 -4.25 19.25 4.29
N SER A 338 -3.57 19.70 3.23
CA SER A 338 -2.20 19.28 2.97
C SER A 338 -1.32 20.40 2.47
N GLY A 339 -0.17 20.58 3.11
CA GLY A 339 0.75 21.68 2.82
C GLY A 339 0.05 23.03 2.90
N ASP A 340 0.05 23.78 1.79
CA ASP A 340 -0.62 25.09 1.67
C ASP A 340 -2.04 25.03 1.09
N TYR A 341 -2.61 23.83 0.96
CA TYR A 341 -3.86 23.59 0.24
C TYR A 341 -4.90 22.80 1.04
N ILE A 342 -6.14 22.91 0.59
CA ILE A 342 -7.29 22.13 1.06
C ILE A 342 -7.90 21.43 -0.14
N TYR A 343 -8.07 20.12 -0.03
CA TYR A 343 -8.78 19.33 -1.03
C TYR A 343 -10.19 19.05 -0.52
N VAL A 344 -11.18 19.31 -1.38
CA VAL A 344 -12.59 19.27 -1.01
C VAL A 344 -13.31 18.36 -1.97
N SER A 345 -13.99 17.35 -1.45
CA SER A 345 -14.98 16.59 -2.21
C SER A 345 -16.35 17.22 -2.04
N SER A 346 -17.09 17.34 -3.14
CA SER A 346 -18.38 18.02 -3.16
C SER A 346 -19.49 17.16 -3.76
N PHE A 347 -20.70 17.39 -3.25
CA PHE A 347 -21.91 16.76 -3.77
C PHE A 347 -22.31 17.28 -5.16
N ASP A 348 -21.74 18.38 -5.62
CA ASP A 348 -21.91 18.88 -7.00
C ASP A 348 -21.11 18.10 -8.07
N SER A 349 -20.52 16.96 -7.68
CA SER A 349 -19.63 16.13 -8.50
C SER A 349 -18.29 16.76 -8.83
N HIS A 350 -17.78 17.67 -8.00
CA HIS A 350 -16.43 18.21 -8.13
C HIS A 350 -15.53 17.78 -6.97
N ILE A 351 -14.25 17.80 -7.29
CA ILE A 351 -13.15 17.84 -6.35
C ILE A 351 -12.51 19.21 -6.53
N TYR A 352 -12.39 19.98 -5.47
CA TYR A 352 -11.74 21.29 -5.48
C TYR A 352 -10.41 21.22 -4.75
N CYS A 353 -9.47 22.06 -5.17
CA CYS A 353 -8.28 22.41 -4.42
C CYS A 353 -8.31 23.92 -4.15
N LEU A 354 -8.19 24.31 -2.89
CA LEU A 354 -8.24 25.69 -2.45
C LEU A 354 -6.91 26.04 -1.77
N ASP A 355 -6.43 27.27 -1.92
CA ASP A 355 -5.38 27.82 -1.06
C ASP A 355 -5.90 27.92 0.38
N LYS A 356 -5.18 27.32 1.34
CA LYS A 356 -5.67 27.18 2.73
C LYS A 356 -5.83 28.51 3.46
N ASN A 357 -5.09 29.53 3.05
CA ASN A 357 -5.04 30.82 3.74
C ASN A 357 -6.08 31.79 3.20
N THR A 358 -6.41 31.69 1.91
CA THR A 358 -7.26 32.65 1.20
C THR A 358 -8.59 32.07 0.73
N GLY A 359 -8.71 30.74 0.64
CA GLY A 359 -9.89 30.06 0.09
C GLY A 359 -10.01 30.17 -1.43
N ASN A 360 -8.97 30.67 -2.11
CA ASN A 360 -8.97 30.81 -3.56
C ASN A 360 -8.86 29.44 -4.24
N LEU A 361 -9.68 29.23 -5.27
CA LEU A 361 -9.64 28.02 -6.09
C LEU A 361 -8.34 27.96 -6.91
N THR A 362 -7.60 26.85 -6.79
CA THR A 362 -6.34 26.61 -7.50
C THR A 362 -6.47 25.51 -8.55
N TRP A 363 -7.31 24.51 -8.29
CA TRP A 363 -7.56 23.40 -9.19
C TRP A 363 -8.96 22.82 -8.95
N GLU A 364 -9.59 22.27 -9.99
CA GLU A 364 -10.83 21.51 -9.85
C GLU A 364 -10.89 20.36 -10.85
N PHE A 365 -11.64 19.33 -10.50
CA PHE A 365 -11.97 18.22 -11.39
C PHE A 365 -13.41 17.79 -11.21
N LYS A 366 -14.10 17.56 -12.32
CA LYS A 366 -15.51 17.12 -12.33
C LYS A 366 -15.61 15.61 -12.55
N THR A 367 -16.13 14.89 -11.57
CA THR A 367 -16.53 13.49 -11.67
C THR A 367 -17.90 13.35 -12.32
N GLN A 368 -18.31 12.11 -12.60
CA GLN A 368 -19.63 11.85 -13.19
C GLN A 368 -20.75 11.96 -12.16
N TYR A 369 -20.44 11.66 -10.89
CA TYR A 369 -21.37 11.62 -9.77
C TYR A 369 -20.75 12.31 -8.54
N PRO A 370 -21.56 12.66 -7.52
CA PRO A 370 -21.10 13.25 -6.27
C PRO A 370 -19.88 12.54 -5.67
N VAL A 371 -18.91 13.32 -5.19
CA VAL A 371 -17.78 12.79 -4.43
C VAL A 371 -18.09 12.98 -2.95
N ILE A 372 -18.19 11.86 -2.24
CA ILE A 372 -18.80 11.83 -0.90
C ILE A 372 -17.87 11.23 0.17
N SER A 373 -16.59 11.10 -0.16
CA SER A 373 -15.51 10.65 0.74
C SER A 373 -14.54 11.79 1.01
N SER A 374 -13.89 11.79 2.17
CA SER A 374 -12.81 12.73 2.42
C SER A 374 -11.65 12.43 1.47
N PRO A 375 -11.11 13.44 0.77
CA PRO A 375 -9.90 13.23 -0.01
C PRO A 375 -8.75 12.77 0.89
N THR A 376 -7.93 11.87 0.36
CA THR A 376 -6.74 11.35 1.05
C THR A 376 -5.51 11.77 0.28
N VAL A 377 -4.62 12.54 0.91
CA VAL A 377 -3.39 13.03 0.29
C VAL A 377 -2.25 12.14 0.76
N SER A 378 -1.46 11.60 -0.17
CA SER A 378 -0.26 10.87 0.19
C SER A 378 0.88 11.09 -0.79
N GLY A 379 1.83 11.95 -0.40
CA GLY A 379 2.84 12.47 -1.31
C GLY A 379 2.19 13.17 -2.48
N ASN A 380 2.65 12.86 -3.69
CA ASN A 380 2.16 13.52 -4.90
C ASN A 380 0.75 13.04 -5.32
N TYR A 381 0.03 12.30 -4.48
CA TYR A 381 -1.26 11.72 -4.84
C TYR A 381 -2.42 12.26 -4.02
N VAL A 382 -3.57 12.47 -4.68
CA VAL A 382 -4.88 12.64 -4.04
C VAL A 382 -5.78 11.47 -4.43
N TYR A 383 -6.32 10.76 -3.44
CA TYR A 383 -7.29 9.68 -3.62
C TYR A 383 -8.67 10.12 -3.17
N VAL A 384 -9.69 9.82 -3.99
CA VAL A 384 -11.08 9.99 -3.61
C VAL A 384 -11.92 8.79 -4.04
N ASN A 385 -12.90 8.45 -3.23
CA ASN A 385 -13.96 7.51 -3.57
C ASN A 385 -15.24 8.28 -3.96
N SER A 386 -15.84 7.90 -5.09
CA SER A 386 -16.96 8.60 -5.73
C SER A 386 -18.21 7.72 -5.76
N PHE A 387 -19.38 8.36 -5.79
CA PHE A 387 -20.68 7.69 -5.78
C PHE A 387 -20.95 6.84 -7.06
N ASP A 388 -20.15 7.03 -8.10
CA ASP A 388 -20.18 6.19 -9.31
C ASP A 388 -19.51 4.82 -9.14
N GLY A 389 -19.01 4.51 -7.93
CA GLY A 389 -18.33 3.25 -7.62
C GLY A 389 -16.85 3.25 -7.99
N TYR A 390 -16.29 4.39 -8.42
CA TYR A 390 -14.87 4.52 -8.73
C TYR A 390 -14.08 5.10 -7.57
N VAL A 391 -12.85 4.60 -7.43
CA VAL A 391 -11.77 5.30 -6.74
C VAL A 391 -10.90 5.99 -7.79
N TYR A 392 -10.67 7.28 -7.59
CA TYR A 392 -9.83 8.12 -8.44
C TYR A 392 -8.50 8.39 -7.73
N ALA A 393 -7.43 8.42 -8.51
CA ALA A 393 -6.13 8.92 -8.07
C ALA A 393 -5.68 10.05 -9.00
N PHE A 394 -5.36 11.19 -8.40
CA PHE A 394 -4.75 12.32 -9.07
C PHE A 394 -3.30 12.39 -8.63
N PHE A 395 -2.41 12.69 -9.57
CA PHE A 395 -0.97 12.75 -9.36
C PHE A 395 -0.44 14.12 -9.76
N GLU A 396 0.36 14.75 -8.89
CA GLU A 396 1.07 15.99 -9.20
C GLU A 396 2.23 15.69 -10.16
N LEU A 397 2.11 16.16 -11.40
CA LEU A 397 3.16 15.99 -12.40
C LEU A 397 4.43 16.72 -11.96
N LYS A 398 5.54 15.99 -12.02
CA LYS A 398 6.86 16.47 -11.63
C LYS A 398 7.42 17.43 -12.68
N LEU A 399 8.01 18.53 -12.20
CA LEU A 399 8.65 19.53 -13.04
C LEU A 399 10.02 19.06 -13.55
N THR A 400 10.58 19.78 -14.52
CA THR A 400 11.93 19.53 -15.03
C THR A 400 12.97 19.47 -13.90
N GLY A 401 13.82 18.44 -13.91
CA GLY A 401 14.89 18.24 -12.93
C GLY A 401 14.54 17.28 -11.78
N PHE A 402 13.27 16.89 -11.64
CA PHE A 402 12.83 15.96 -10.59
C PHE A 402 12.95 14.48 -11.03
N PRO A 403 13.22 13.54 -10.10
CA PRO A 403 13.30 12.11 -10.42
C PRO A 403 11.97 11.50 -10.86
N CYS A 404 11.98 10.64 -11.87
CA CYS A 404 10.78 9.99 -12.41
C CYS A 404 11.01 8.52 -12.75
N SER A 405 9.96 7.70 -12.74
CA SER A 405 10.00 6.31 -13.22
C SER A 405 9.72 6.18 -14.71
N ASP A 406 8.80 7.00 -15.22
CA ASP A 406 8.33 7.00 -16.60
C ASP A 406 7.75 8.36 -16.99
N ASP A 407 7.51 8.54 -18.29
CA ASP A 407 7.05 9.80 -18.89
C ASP A 407 5.77 10.34 -18.28
N SER A 408 4.88 9.46 -17.79
CA SER A 408 3.58 9.87 -17.23
C SER A 408 3.69 10.50 -15.84
N GLU A 409 4.89 10.55 -15.26
CA GLU A 409 5.14 11.33 -14.04
C GLU A 409 5.62 12.76 -14.32
N CYS A 410 6.00 13.08 -15.55
CA CYS A 410 6.60 14.35 -15.89
C CYS A 410 5.60 15.29 -16.56
N LYS A 411 5.61 16.57 -16.16
CA LYS A 411 4.78 17.62 -16.80
C LYS A 411 5.01 17.68 -18.32
N ASN A 412 6.27 17.53 -18.73
CA ASN A 412 6.69 17.56 -20.12
C ASN A 412 6.70 16.16 -20.77
N LYS A 413 6.09 15.15 -20.16
CA LYS A 413 6.00 13.78 -20.69
C LYS A 413 7.33 13.19 -21.16
N ASN A 414 8.43 13.59 -20.53
CA ASN A 414 9.77 13.14 -20.87
C ASN A 414 10.54 12.83 -19.60
N CYS A 415 10.52 11.55 -19.23
CA CYS A 415 11.34 10.98 -18.17
C CYS A 415 12.62 10.39 -18.77
N PHE A 416 13.62 11.25 -18.96
CA PHE A 416 14.88 10.83 -19.57
C PHE A 416 15.90 10.43 -18.51
N LYS A 417 16.30 9.15 -18.53
CA LYS A 417 17.26 8.57 -17.56
C LYS A 417 16.84 8.77 -16.10
N GLY A 418 15.55 8.65 -15.83
CA GLY A 418 14.97 8.76 -14.49
C GLY A 418 14.85 10.18 -13.95
N VAL A 419 14.93 11.20 -14.81
CA VAL A 419 14.73 12.61 -14.45
C VAL A 419 13.82 13.28 -15.48
N CYS A 420 12.86 14.08 -15.02
CA CYS A 420 11.98 14.85 -15.90
C CYS A 420 12.78 15.90 -16.66
N ARG A 421 12.63 15.93 -17.98
CA ARG A 421 13.32 16.88 -18.89
C ARG A 421 12.31 17.69 -19.68
N GLU A 422 12.79 18.60 -20.53
CA GLU A 422 11.95 19.27 -21.53
C GLU A 422 11.44 18.24 -22.56
N GLU A 423 10.28 18.48 -23.19
CA GLU A 423 9.62 17.52 -24.11
C GLU A 423 10.57 16.92 -25.15
N ASP A 424 11.47 17.73 -25.73
CA ASP A 424 12.39 17.32 -26.80
C ASP A 424 13.82 17.01 -26.34
N TYR A 425 14.06 16.84 -25.04
CA TYR A 425 15.42 16.65 -24.53
C TYR A 425 16.08 15.36 -25.05
N CYS A 426 17.33 15.47 -25.51
CA CYS A 426 18.15 14.36 -26.00
C CYS A 426 19.63 14.54 -25.59
N ASP A 427 20.41 13.45 -25.49
CA ASP A 427 21.87 13.52 -25.37
C ASP A 427 22.57 13.19 -26.71
N PHE A 428 21.95 12.35 -27.56
CA PHE A 428 22.47 11.95 -28.87
C PHE A 428 21.35 11.59 -29.87
N ASP A 429 21.65 11.55 -31.17
CA ASP A 429 20.66 11.36 -32.25
C ASP A 429 19.71 10.15 -32.06
N PRO A 430 20.17 8.96 -31.60
CA PRO A 430 19.27 7.84 -31.29
C PRO A 430 18.17 8.10 -30.25
N ASP A 431 18.28 9.15 -29.43
CA ASP A 431 17.26 9.52 -28.44
C ASP A 431 16.05 10.23 -29.08
N CYS A 432 16.18 10.68 -30.33
CA CYS A 432 15.16 11.46 -31.01
C CYS A 432 14.19 10.59 -31.84
N PRO A 433 12.92 11.02 -32.01
CA PRO A 433 11.97 10.38 -32.90
C PRO A 433 12.47 10.28 -34.35
N HIS A 434 11.87 9.39 -35.14
CA HIS A 434 12.17 9.28 -36.56
C HIS A 434 12.02 10.65 -37.26
N GLU A 435 12.93 10.97 -38.17
CA GLU A 435 13.07 12.30 -38.82
C GLU A 435 13.58 13.47 -37.95
N HIS A 436 14.18 13.19 -36.79
CA HIS A 436 14.83 14.21 -35.97
C HIS A 436 16.31 13.88 -35.70
N TYR A 437 17.10 14.88 -35.31
CA TYR A 437 18.48 14.76 -34.83
C TYR A 437 18.68 15.59 -33.56
N CYS A 438 19.66 15.23 -32.74
CA CYS A 438 19.91 15.91 -31.48
C CYS A 438 20.84 17.12 -31.68
N SER A 439 20.34 18.32 -31.36
CA SER A 439 21.06 19.58 -31.45
C SER A 439 20.83 20.40 -30.19
N ASN A 440 21.91 20.79 -29.50
CA ASN A 440 21.85 21.56 -28.25
C ASN A 440 20.90 20.95 -27.20
N ASN A 441 20.95 19.62 -27.06
CA ASN A 441 20.08 18.82 -26.20
C ASN A 441 18.58 18.92 -26.53
N LYS A 442 18.24 19.21 -27.79
CA LYS A 442 16.87 19.19 -28.31
C LYS A 442 16.77 18.41 -29.60
N CYS A 443 15.69 17.66 -29.77
CA CYS A 443 15.38 17.00 -31.03
C CYS A 443 14.90 18.03 -32.05
N GLU A 444 15.71 18.28 -33.08
CA GLU A 444 15.38 19.14 -34.21
C GLU A 444 14.99 18.33 -35.44
N ASN A 445 14.11 18.87 -36.28
CA ASN A 445 13.74 18.23 -37.56
C ASN A 445 14.95 18.07 -38.48
N LEU A 446 15.07 16.90 -39.12
CA LEU A 446 16.06 16.68 -40.17
C LEU A 446 15.93 17.71 -41.29
N LYS A 447 17.08 18.23 -41.72
CA LYS A 447 17.19 19.29 -42.72
C LYS A 447 16.92 18.75 -44.12
N SER A 448 16.08 19.48 -44.84
CA SER A 448 15.81 19.27 -46.27
C SER A 448 17.05 19.51 -47.13
N ILE A 449 17.04 18.96 -48.35
CA ILE A 449 18.08 19.19 -49.36
C ILE A 449 18.29 20.70 -49.56
N GLY A 450 19.56 21.13 -49.62
CA GLY A 450 19.96 22.53 -49.83
C GLY A 450 20.18 23.35 -48.56
N LEU A 451 19.84 22.82 -47.38
CA LEU A 451 20.10 23.48 -46.09
C LEU A 451 21.50 23.17 -45.55
N SER A 452 22.05 24.09 -44.75
CA SER A 452 23.39 23.95 -44.16
C SER A 452 23.43 22.90 -43.05
N CYS A 453 24.41 22.01 -43.11
CA CYS A 453 24.61 20.92 -42.16
C CYS A 453 26.07 20.82 -41.72
N SER A 454 26.34 20.22 -40.57
CA SER A 454 27.70 19.90 -40.12
C SER A 454 28.02 18.40 -40.20
N THR A 455 27.01 17.55 -40.02
CA THR A 455 27.14 16.09 -40.08
C THR A 455 26.04 15.45 -40.94
N ASP A 456 26.29 14.22 -41.42
CA ASP A 456 25.34 13.45 -42.23
C ASP A 456 24.00 13.21 -41.50
N PHE A 457 24.03 13.10 -40.18
CA PHE A 457 22.86 12.86 -39.33
C PHE A 457 21.88 14.03 -39.28
N GLU A 458 22.29 15.24 -39.68
CA GLU A 458 21.40 16.41 -39.71
C GLU A 458 20.49 16.42 -40.95
N CYS A 459 20.75 15.59 -41.95
CA CYS A 459 20.09 15.63 -43.26
C CYS A 459 19.06 14.52 -43.44
N LYS A 460 17.88 14.82 -44.01
CA LYS A 460 16.87 13.80 -44.37
C LYS A 460 17.42 12.70 -45.29
N THR A 461 18.44 13.02 -46.06
CA THR A 461 19.11 12.12 -47.00
C THR A 461 20.29 11.36 -46.40
N GLY A 462 20.66 11.61 -45.15
CA GLY A 462 21.86 11.04 -44.53
C GLY A 462 23.17 11.47 -45.21
N ASN A 463 23.18 12.59 -45.94
CA ASN A 463 24.33 13.04 -46.73
C ASN A 463 24.54 14.55 -46.63
N CYS A 464 25.50 14.95 -45.78
CA CYS A 464 25.98 16.30 -45.63
C CYS A 464 27.30 16.49 -46.38
N PHE A 465 27.23 17.07 -47.58
CA PHE A 465 28.42 17.25 -48.42
C PHE A 465 28.80 18.72 -48.55
N LYS A 466 30.03 19.06 -48.13
CA LYS A 466 30.55 20.44 -48.08
C LYS A 466 29.63 21.39 -47.31
N GLY A 467 29.07 20.90 -46.21
CA GLY A 467 28.24 21.69 -45.30
C GLY A 467 26.81 21.93 -45.78
N VAL A 468 26.31 21.18 -46.77
CA VAL A 468 24.93 21.30 -47.29
C VAL A 468 24.33 19.91 -47.53
N CYS A 469 23.06 19.72 -47.16
CA CYS A 469 22.33 18.46 -47.37
C CYS A 469 22.08 18.19 -48.86
N ARG A 470 22.45 16.99 -49.34
CA ARG A 470 22.33 16.57 -50.76
C ARG A 470 21.74 15.17 -50.93
N GLU A 471 21.29 14.82 -52.14
CA GLU A 471 20.80 13.47 -52.46
C GLU A 471 21.92 12.40 -52.33
N GLU A 472 21.54 11.15 -52.02
CA GLU A 472 22.43 10.01 -51.74
C GLU A 472 23.43 9.68 -52.88
N GLY A 473 23.21 10.17 -54.09
CA GLY A 473 24.00 9.84 -55.30
C GLY A 473 25.35 10.54 -55.47
N TYR A 474 25.72 11.50 -54.60
CA TYR A 474 27.02 12.18 -54.65
C TYR A 474 28.05 11.51 -53.73
N LYS A 475 28.47 10.28 -54.05
CA LYS A 475 29.70 9.69 -53.50
C LYS A 475 30.65 9.40 -54.67
N GLU A 476 31.75 10.14 -54.77
CA GLU A 476 32.83 9.74 -55.68
C GLU A 476 33.45 8.42 -55.19
N THR A 477 33.64 7.49 -56.13
CA THR A 477 34.06 6.10 -55.90
C THR A 477 35.49 6.00 -55.34
N PRO A 478 35.69 5.47 -54.12
CA PRO A 478 37.02 5.14 -53.63
C PRO A 478 37.41 3.72 -54.08
N TRP A 479 38.69 3.53 -54.38
CA TRP A 479 39.33 2.33 -54.95
C TRP A 479 39.31 1.04 -54.08
N SER A 480 38.39 0.89 -53.13
CA SER A 480 38.35 -0.23 -52.18
C SER A 480 37.69 -1.52 -52.70
N LEU A 481 37.09 -1.51 -53.90
CA LEU A 481 36.31 -2.62 -54.45
C LEU A 481 37.14 -3.80 -55.01
N ILE A 482 38.46 -3.69 -55.12
CA ILE A 482 39.31 -4.79 -55.64
C ILE A 482 39.85 -5.69 -54.50
N PHE A 483 39.93 -5.20 -53.25
CA PHE A 483 40.46 -6.00 -52.13
C PHE A 483 39.38 -6.71 -51.28
N GLY A 484 38.11 -6.31 -51.39
CA GLY A 484 37.01 -6.89 -50.60
C GLY A 484 36.53 -8.28 -51.05
N LEU A 485 36.70 -8.62 -52.34
CA LEU A 485 36.17 -9.87 -52.91
C LEU A 485 36.87 -11.14 -52.37
N ALA A 486 38.13 -11.04 -51.94
CA ALA A 486 38.86 -12.17 -51.36
C ALA A 486 38.47 -12.44 -49.90
N ALA A 487 38.15 -11.40 -49.12
CA ALA A 487 37.71 -11.53 -47.73
C ALA A 487 36.26 -12.04 -47.63
N PHE A 488 35.41 -11.65 -48.58
CA PHE A 488 33.99 -12.02 -48.62
C PHE A 488 33.77 -13.53 -48.83
N ILE A 489 34.63 -14.17 -49.63
CA ILE A 489 34.56 -15.62 -49.89
C ILE A 489 34.91 -16.43 -48.64
N ILE A 490 35.86 -15.97 -47.82
CA ILE A 490 36.29 -16.64 -46.57
C ILE A 490 35.22 -16.53 -45.49
N VAL A 491 34.53 -15.38 -45.43
CA VAL A 491 33.44 -15.14 -44.47
C VAL A 491 32.19 -15.95 -44.85
N ILE A 492 31.85 -16.08 -46.14
CA ILE A 492 30.72 -16.89 -46.60
C ILE A 492 30.90 -18.37 -46.28
N ILE A 493 32.12 -18.92 -46.42
CA ILE A 493 32.42 -20.32 -46.06
C ILE A 493 32.29 -20.54 -44.54
N SER A 494 32.65 -19.56 -43.73
CA SER A 494 32.52 -19.60 -42.27
C SER A 494 31.07 -19.46 -41.80
N ILE A 495 30.29 -18.63 -42.50
CA ILE A 495 28.87 -18.37 -42.26
C ILE A 495 28.00 -19.58 -42.67
N LEU A 496 28.29 -20.24 -43.79
CA LEU A 496 27.61 -21.48 -44.20
C LEU A 496 27.82 -22.63 -43.21
N PHE A 497 28.97 -22.65 -42.51
CA PHE A 497 29.22 -23.59 -41.41
C PHE A 497 28.45 -23.23 -40.13
N TYR A 498 28.21 -21.94 -39.87
CA TYR A 498 27.47 -21.44 -38.72
C TYR A 498 25.94 -21.59 -38.86
N PHE A 499 25.39 -21.40 -40.07
CA PHE A 499 23.96 -21.46 -40.34
C PHE A 499 23.35 -22.87 -40.43
N THR A 500 24.16 -23.93 -40.43
CA THR A 500 23.64 -25.29 -40.25
C THR A 500 23.22 -25.60 -38.80
N ARG A 501 23.46 -24.69 -37.83
CA ARG A 501 23.33 -25.03 -36.41
C ARG A 501 22.38 -24.23 -35.51
N ILE A 502 21.64 -23.22 -35.97
CA ILE A 502 20.71 -22.51 -35.07
C ILE A 502 19.34 -22.29 -35.72
N LYS A 503 18.36 -23.10 -35.31
CA LYS A 503 16.93 -22.81 -35.45
C LYS A 503 16.48 -21.90 -34.32
N LYS A 504 15.82 -20.80 -34.70
CA LYS A 504 14.71 -20.06 -34.04
C LYS A 504 14.85 -19.76 -32.53
N THR A 505 14.95 -18.48 -32.20
CA THR A 505 14.69 -17.97 -30.83
C THR A 505 13.38 -17.16 -30.82
N PRO A 506 12.40 -17.51 -29.99
CA PRO A 506 11.33 -16.61 -29.56
C PRO A 506 11.65 -15.97 -28.20
N VAL A 507 10.89 -14.92 -27.90
CA VAL A 507 10.93 -14.02 -26.73
C VAL A 507 11.06 -14.74 -25.38
N MET A 508 12.02 -14.33 -24.54
CA MET A 508 12.32 -14.95 -23.23
C MET A 508 11.47 -14.38 -22.08
N LYS A 509 10.69 -15.25 -21.44
CA LYS A 509 10.34 -15.13 -20.01
C LYS A 509 11.62 -15.41 -19.20
N LYS A 510 11.90 -14.63 -18.15
CA LYS A 510 13.01 -14.91 -17.23
C LYS A 510 12.79 -16.27 -16.57
N GLU A 511 13.62 -17.26 -16.89
CA GLU A 511 13.58 -18.60 -16.30
C GLU A 511 14.08 -18.56 -14.84
N PHE A 512 13.53 -19.44 -14.01
CA PHE A 512 13.95 -19.62 -12.61
C PHE A 512 15.32 -20.31 -12.60
N ASP A 513 16.36 -19.62 -12.12
CA ASP A 513 17.74 -20.13 -12.09
C ASP A 513 18.21 -20.38 -10.66
N LEU A 514 18.98 -21.45 -10.45
CA LEU A 514 19.59 -21.77 -9.15
C LEU A 514 20.71 -20.77 -8.79
N SER A 515 21.28 -20.08 -9.78
CA SER A 515 22.30 -19.04 -9.55
C SER A 515 21.78 -17.82 -8.77
N ASP A 516 20.46 -17.65 -8.68
CA ASP A 516 19.80 -16.62 -7.87
C ASP A 516 19.79 -16.96 -6.36
N PHE A 517 20.25 -18.15 -5.96
CA PHE A 517 20.19 -18.65 -4.59
C PHE A 517 21.58 -19.06 -4.07
N ASP A 518 22.02 -18.40 -3.00
CA ASP A 518 23.16 -18.80 -2.18
C ASP A 518 22.68 -19.27 -0.81
N GLU A 519 23.24 -20.36 -0.27
CA GLU A 519 22.97 -20.74 1.13
C GLU A 519 23.36 -19.59 2.06
N ALA A 520 22.35 -19.08 2.76
CA ALA A 520 22.43 -17.90 3.60
C ALA A 520 21.62 -18.14 4.88
N ASP A 521 21.47 -17.12 5.70
CA ASP A 521 20.57 -17.13 6.86
C ASP A 521 19.11 -17.36 6.49
N ASN A 522 18.69 -17.00 5.27
CA ASN A 522 17.33 -17.13 4.75
C ASN A 522 17.17 -18.14 3.60
N VAL A 523 18.20 -18.91 3.22
CA VAL A 523 18.11 -19.93 2.15
C VAL A 523 18.83 -21.22 2.58
N GLU A 524 18.17 -22.37 2.40
CA GLU A 524 18.75 -23.70 2.69
C GLU A 524 18.41 -24.72 1.61
N PHE A 525 19.36 -25.62 1.32
CA PHE A 525 19.15 -26.74 0.42
C PHE A 525 18.98 -28.07 1.19
N LYS A 526 18.12 -28.94 0.69
CA LYS A 526 17.96 -30.32 1.14
C LYS A 526 17.84 -31.23 -0.08
N SER A 527 18.68 -32.27 -0.13
CA SER A 527 18.67 -33.21 -1.26
C SER A 527 17.33 -33.95 -1.42
N SER A 528 16.58 -34.12 -0.33
CA SER A 528 15.32 -34.88 -0.30
C SER A 528 14.50 -34.57 0.95
N LEU A 529 13.19 -34.84 0.90
CA LEU A 529 12.31 -34.80 2.08
C LEU A 529 12.51 -36.04 2.96
N ARG A 530 12.71 -37.21 2.35
CA ARG A 530 12.78 -38.50 3.08
C ARG A 530 13.56 -39.63 2.41
N TRP A 531 14.07 -39.45 1.21
CA TRP A 531 14.92 -40.43 0.53
C TRP A 531 16.40 -40.14 0.80
N ASP A 532 17.08 -41.06 1.49
CA ASP A 532 18.50 -40.95 1.75
C ASP A 532 19.30 -41.45 0.54
N TYR A 533 19.99 -40.54 -0.14
CA TYR A 533 20.80 -40.86 -1.32
C TYR A 533 22.07 -41.64 -0.99
N LYS A 534 22.59 -41.55 0.26
CA LYS A 534 23.77 -42.29 0.71
C LYS A 534 23.38 -43.71 1.12
N GLU A 535 22.32 -43.84 1.92
CA GLU A 535 21.87 -45.14 2.44
C GLU A 535 20.90 -45.87 1.51
N LYS A 536 20.40 -45.21 0.46
CA LYS A 536 19.45 -45.74 -0.55
C LYS A 536 18.18 -46.34 0.08
N ARG A 537 17.67 -45.70 1.14
CA ARG A 537 16.46 -46.11 1.86
C ARG A 537 15.67 -44.88 2.33
N ILE A 538 14.45 -45.13 2.81
CA ILE A 538 13.64 -44.10 3.48
C ILE A 538 14.29 -43.78 4.83
N ASN A 539 14.57 -42.50 5.06
CA ASN A 539 15.14 -42.00 6.31
C ASN A 539 14.23 -40.91 6.89
N LYS A 540 13.56 -41.23 8.01
CA LYS A 540 12.66 -40.30 8.71
C LYS A 540 13.38 -39.17 9.43
N ASP A 541 14.70 -39.27 9.62
CA ASP A 541 15.48 -38.19 10.22
C ASP A 541 15.62 -37.00 9.25
N LEU A 542 15.50 -37.24 7.94
CA LEU A 542 15.43 -36.17 6.93
C LEU A 542 14.15 -35.34 7.06
N GLU A 543 13.02 -35.99 7.35
CA GLU A 543 11.73 -35.30 7.61
C GLU A 543 11.87 -34.36 8.82
N TYR A 544 12.53 -34.82 9.88
CA TYR A 544 12.83 -33.99 11.06
C TYR A 544 13.77 -32.84 10.73
N ALA A 545 14.81 -33.06 9.92
CA ALA A 545 15.74 -32.00 9.51
C ALA A 545 15.04 -30.90 8.69
N VAL A 546 14.09 -31.27 7.82
CA VAL A 546 13.23 -30.33 7.10
C VAL A 546 12.35 -29.54 8.06
N ALA A 547 11.66 -30.22 8.99
CA ALA A 547 10.83 -29.55 9.99
C ALA A 547 11.64 -28.58 10.88
N LYS A 548 12.82 -29.01 11.33
CA LYS A 548 13.75 -28.20 12.14
C LYS A 548 14.20 -26.95 11.39
N THR A 549 14.47 -27.07 10.09
CA THR A 549 14.83 -25.93 9.23
C THR A 549 13.66 -24.94 9.09
N LEU A 550 12.45 -25.44 8.86
CA LEU A 550 11.26 -24.60 8.73
C LEU A 550 10.94 -23.87 10.05
N ALA A 551 11.02 -24.56 11.18
CA ALA A 551 10.89 -23.94 12.51
C ALA A 551 11.95 -22.87 12.77
N ALA A 552 13.20 -23.12 12.36
CA ALA A 552 14.29 -22.17 12.50
C ALA A 552 14.08 -20.91 11.64
N PHE A 553 13.60 -21.06 10.41
CA PHE A 553 13.22 -19.90 9.58
C PHE A 553 12.05 -19.12 10.20
N MET A 554 11.01 -19.83 10.69
CA MET A 554 9.87 -19.18 11.34
C MET A 554 10.23 -18.46 12.65
N ASN A 555 11.23 -18.94 13.38
CA ASN A 555 11.74 -18.26 14.58
C ASN A 555 12.74 -17.14 14.27
N SER A 556 13.11 -16.96 13.01
CA SER A 556 14.01 -15.90 12.53
C SER A 556 13.24 -15.00 11.56
N GLU A 557 13.83 -14.51 10.48
CA GLU A 557 13.16 -13.57 9.55
C GLU A 557 12.38 -14.25 8.41
N GLY A 558 12.12 -15.56 8.52
CA GLY A 558 11.63 -16.38 7.42
C GLY A 558 12.75 -16.88 6.50
N GLY A 559 12.39 -17.57 5.43
CA GLY A 559 13.38 -18.10 4.49
C GLY A 559 12.81 -18.99 3.39
N ILE A 560 13.72 -19.48 2.56
CA ILE A 560 13.47 -20.34 1.41
C ILE A 560 14.17 -21.67 1.65
N LEU A 561 13.42 -22.76 1.55
CA LEU A 561 13.93 -24.12 1.58
C LEU A 561 13.73 -24.77 0.21
N LEU A 562 14.81 -25.18 -0.44
CA LEU A 562 14.76 -25.92 -1.71
C LEU A 562 15.02 -27.40 -1.44
N ILE A 563 14.00 -28.23 -1.70
CA ILE A 563 14.10 -29.69 -1.61
C ILE A 563 14.30 -30.28 -3.02
N GLY A 564 15.32 -31.13 -3.15
CA GLY A 564 15.78 -31.67 -4.43
C GLY A 564 17.09 -31.04 -4.93
N VAL A 565 17.80 -30.31 -4.06
CA VAL A 565 19.14 -29.75 -4.31
C VAL A 565 20.04 -30.19 -3.17
N ASP A 566 21.21 -30.76 -3.47
CA ASP A 566 22.15 -31.19 -2.43
C ASP A 566 23.11 -30.08 -1.97
N ASP A 567 23.88 -30.37 -0.92
CA ASP A 567 24.83 -29.42 -0.31
C ASP A 567 25.96 -28.98 -1.28
N SER A 568 26.15 -29.69 -2.40
CA SER A 568 27.09 -29.31 -3.46
C SER A 568 26.45 -28.47 -4.58
N ARG A 569 25.18 -28.10 -4.40
CA ARG A 569 24.31 -27.41 -5.36
C ARG A 569 23.98 -28.24 -6.60
N GLU A 570 24.12 -29.56 -6.51
CA GLU A 570 23.65 -30.45 -7.57
C GLU A 570 22.14 -30.62 -7.45
N VAL A 571 21.42 -30.35 -8.55
CA VAL A 571 19.98 -30.62 -8.62
C VAL A 571 19.79 -32.13 -8.74
N VAL A 572 19.39 -32.78 -7.64
CA VAL A 572 19.10 -34.23 -7.59
C VAL A 572 17.63 -34.54 -7.89
N GLY A 573 16.73 -33.60 -7.58
CA GLY A 573 15.29 -33.66 -7.79
C GLY A 573 14.52 -34.51 -6.76
N ILE A 574 13.20 -34.35 -6.74
CA ILE A 574 12.29 -35.02 -5.77
C ILE A 574 11.63 -36.30 -6.31
N ALA A 575 12.02 -36.79 -7.48
CA ALA A 575 11.43 -37.99 -8.08
C ALA A 575 11.58 -39.24 -7.19
N LYS A 576 12.68 -39.34 -6.43
CA LYS A 576 12.89 -40.43 -5.47
C LYS A 576 11.96 -40.31 -4.26
N ASP A 577 11.63 -39.10 -3.82
CA ASP A 577 10.63 -38.86 -2.77
C ASP A 577 9.25 -39.38 -3.21
N TYR A 578 8.83 -39.15 -4.45
CA TYR A 578 7.58 -39.74 -4.97
C TYR A 578 7.54 -41.26 -4.86
N GLY A 579 8.68 -41.93 -5.06
CA GLY A 579 8.81 -43.38 -4.92
C GLY A 579 8.52 -43.89 -3.50
N THR A 580 8.70 -43.04 -2.48
CA THR A 580 8.49 -43.38 -1.06
C THR A 580 7.03 -43.28 -0.62
N LEU A 581 6.18 -42.63 -1.43
CA LEU A 581 4.78 -42.35 -1.10
C LEU A 581 3.88 -43.57 -1.32
N ARG A 582 2.70 -43.54 -0.69
CA ARG A 582 1.66 -44.59 -0.81
C ARG A 582 1.31 -44.84 -2.28
N LYS A 583 1.02 -46.11 -2.61
CA LYS A 583 0.60 -46.53 -3.96
C LYS A 583 -0.67 -45.76 -4.37
N GLY A 584 -0.61 -45.02 -5.48
CA GLY A 584 -1.69 -44.13 -5.95
C GLY A 584 -1.51 -42.63 -5.59
N LYS A 585 -0.49 -42.28 -4.79
CA LYS A 585 -0.13 -40.89 -4.42
C LYS A 585 1.35 -40.59 -4.72
N ARG A 586 1.92 -41.22 -5.75
CA ARG A 586 3.33 -41.03 -6.16
C ARG A 586 3.45 -39.86 -7.13
N ASN A 587 3.02 -38.69 -6.70
CA ASN A 587 2.91 -37.46 -7.48
C ASN A 587 3.03 -36.22 -6.57
N ARG A 588 2.97 -35.02 -7.16
CA ARG A 588 3.02 -33.72 -6.46
C ARG A 588 2.08 -33.66 -5.27
N ASP A 589 0.80 -33.97 -5.48
CA ASP A 589 -0.22 -33.95 -4.42
C ASP A 589 0.15 -34.84 -3.24
N GLY A 590 0.70 -36.03 -3.51
CA GLY A 590 1.16 -36.93 -2.45
C GLY A 590 2.35 -36.39 -1.68
N PHE A 591 3.25 -35.65 -2.33
CA PHE A 591 4.39 -35.02 -1.67
C PHE A 591 3.94 -33.85 -0.80
N GLU A 592 2.99 -33.02 -1.27
CA GLU A 592 2.40 -31.94 -0.45
C GLU A 592 1.67 -32.49 0.78
N ILE A 593 0.93 -33.58 0.63
CA ILE A 593 0.30 -34.29 1.76
C ILE A 593 1.39 -34.76 2.73
N GLN A 594 2.46 -35.38 2.23
CA GLN A 594 3.56 -35.85 3.08
C GLN A 594 4.27 -34.71 3.80
N LEU A 595 4.53 -33.59 3.13
CA LEU A 595 5.11 -32.38 3.72
C LEU A 595 4.20 -31.83 4.83
N THR A 596 2.88 -31.83 4.60
CA THR A 596 1.90 -31.41 5.60
C THR A 596 1.88 -32.36 6.80
N GLU A 597 1.99 -33.67 6.60
CA GLU A 597 2.14 -34.65 7.69
C GLU A 597 3.41 -34.41 8.51
N VAL A 598 4.53 -34.05 7.87
CA VAL A 598 5.80 -33.72 8.54
C VAL A 598 5.65 -32.47 9.41
N ILE A 599 5.03 -31.41 8.88
CA ILE A 599 4.78 -30.16 9.62
C ILE A 599 3.89 -30.42 10.83
N ASN A 600 2.75 -31.11 10.62
CA ASN A 600 1.80 -31.41 11.69
C ASN A 600 2.43 -32.27 12.79
N LYS A 601 3.32 -33.19 12.43
CA LYS A 601 3.96 -34.10 13.36
C LYS A 601 5.02 -33.43 14.23
N TYR A 602 5.89 -32.62 13.63
CA TYR A 602 7.09 -32.12 14.32
C TYR A 602 6.97 -30.68 14.80
N ILE A 603 6.07 -29.88 14.23
CA ILE A 603 5.96 -28.44 14.54
C ILE A 603 4.58 -28.12 15.11
N GLY A 604 3.53 -28.55 14.42
CA GLY A 604 2.14 -28.28 14.76
C GLY A 604 1.31 -27.82 13.54
N PRO A 605 0.04 -28.22 13.43
CA PRO A 605 -0.81 -27.91 12.28
C PRO A 605 -1.08 -26.41 12.09
N GLU A 606 -1.06 -25.62 13.17
CA GLU A 606 -1.27 -24.17 13.17
C GLU A 606 -0.21 -23.39 12.39
N TYR A 607 0.99 -23.98 12.22
CA TYR A 607 2.09 -23.35 11.49
C TYR A 607 2.06 -23.62 9.98
N ARG A 608 1.16 -24.50 9.50
CA ARG A 608 1.04 -24.84 8.07
C ARG A 608 0.75 -23.61 7.20
N LYS A 609 0.05 -22.61 7.75
CA LYS A 609 -0.33 -21.36 7.06
C LYS A 609 0.88 -20.47 6.69
N PHE A 610 2.01 -20.62 7.38
CA PHE A 610 3.22 -19.84 7.10
C PHE A 610 4.09 -20.45 6.01
N ILE A 611 3.75 -21.65 5.51
CA ILE A 611 4.59 -22.43 4.59
C ILE A 611 3.91 -22.48 3.22
N LYS A 612 4.53 -21.87 2.20
CA LYS A 612 4.09 -21.95 0.81
C LYS A 612 5.04 -22.83 0.01
N ALA A 613 4.55 -23.98 -0.47
CA ALA A 613 5.31 -24.88 -1.34
C ALA A 613 4.92 -24.67 -2.81
N GLU A 614 5.90 -24.60 -3.70
CA GLU A 614 5.75 -24.53 -5.15
C GLU A 614 6.68 -25.56 -5.81
N PHE A 615 6.28 -26.14 -6.93
CA PHE A 615 7.13 -27.06 -7.67
C PHE A 615 7.74 -26.35 -8.87
N LYS A 616 9.08 -26.36 -8.96
CA LYS A 616 9.84 -25.72 -10.04
C LYS A 616 10.64 -26.78 -10.79
N GLU A 617 10.85 -26.55 -12.09
CA GLU A 617 11.73 -27.40 -12.89
C GLU A 617 13.09 -26.72 -13.03
N LEU A 618 14.15 -27.40 -12.58
CA LEU A 618 15.54 -26.98 -12.73
C LEU A 618 16.32 -28.10 -13.40
N THR A 619 17.05 -27.81 -14.48
CA THR A 619 17.87 -28.82 -15.19
C THR A 619 17.09 -30.09 -15.58
N LYS A 620 15.81 -29.94 -15.97
CA LYS A 620 14.86 -31.04 -16.28
C LYS A 620 14.51 -31.96 -15.11
N LYS A 621 14.79 -31.54 -13.89
CA LYS A 621 14.41 -32.22 -12.66
C LYS A 621 13.48 -31.32 -11.87
N GLU A 622 12.43 -31.90 -11.32
CA GLU A 622 11.51 -31.18 -10.46
C GLU A 622 12.07 -31.07 -9.05
N ILE A 623 11.94 -29.89 -8.47
CA ILE A 623 12.28 -29.57 -7.09
C ILE A 623 11.08 -28.94 -6.38
N CYS A 624 11.08 -29.01 -5.04
CA CYS A 624 10.09 -28.31 -4.22
C CYS A 624 10.73 -27.05 -3.62
N TYR A 625 10.22 -25.89 -4.03
CA TYR A 625 10.56 -24.58 -3.51
C TYR A 625 9.59 -24.23 -2.38
N ILE A 626 10.08 -24.05 -1.16
CA ILE A 626 9.26 -23.72 -0.01
C ILE A 626 9.65 -22.33 0.49
N LYS A 627 8.71 -21.40 0.51
CA LYS A 627 8.86 -20.08 1.14
C LYS A 627 8.13 -20.07 2.48
N THR A 628 8.79 -19.61 3.53
CA THR A 628 8.20 -19.45 4.86
C THR A 628 8.48 -18.05 5.42
N GLY A 629 7.49 -17.47 6.11
CA GLY A 629 7.64 -16.20 6.83
C GLY A 629 8.06 -16.41 8.29
N LYS A 630 8.34 -15.30 8.99
CA LYS A 630 8.49 -15.26 10.45
C LYS A 630 7.14 -15.57 11.13
N SER A 631 7.17 -16.37 12.18
CA SER A 631 5.98 -16.72 12.95
C SER A 631 5.72 -15.66 14.04
N PRO A 632 4.45 -15.26 14.26
CA PRO A 632 4.07 -14.33 15.34
C PRO A 632 4.11 -14.97 16.73
N LYS A 633 4.36 -16.28 16.82
CA LYS A 633 4.57 -17.01 18.08
C LYS A 633 5.82 -17.88 17.98
N GLN A 634 6.47 -18.12 19.11
CA GLN A 634 7.61 -19.04 19.18
C GLN A 634 7.23 -20.43 18.68
N VAL A 635 7.99 -20.93 17.71
CA VAL A 635 7.80 -22.25 17.10
C VAL A 635 8.74 -23.25 17.76
N PHE A 636 8.18 -24.29 18.35
CA PHE A 636 8.99 -25.39 18.87
C PHE A 636 8.94 -26.57 17.91
N VAL A 637 10.02 -27.35 17.89
CA VAL A 637 10.07 -28.61 17.17
C VAL A 637 10.15 -29.75 18.18
N GLU A 638 9.29 -30.75 18.03
CA GLU A 638 9.20 -31.90 18.93
C GLU A 638 9.54 -33.19 18.20
N LYS A 639 10.45 -33.99 18.75
CA LYS A 639 10.69 -35.37 18.31
C LYS A 639 10.99 -36.28 19.50
N ASP A 640 10.28 -37.40 19.55
CA ASP A 640 10.44 -38.44 20.56
C ASP A 640 10.37 -37.90 22.02
N GLY A 641 9.51 -36.89 22.24
CA GLY A 641 9.32 -36.22 23.54
C GLY A 641 10.36 -35.15 23.88
N ASN A 642 11.33 -34.89 23.01
CA ASN A 642 12.26 -33.78 23.15
C ASN A 642 11.76 -32.55 22.39
N ILE A 643 11.57 -31.44 23.10
CA ILE A 643 11.09 -30.16 22.57
C ILE A 643 12.28 -29.20 22.45
N GLU A 644 12.56 -28.74 21.24
CA GLU A 644 13.67 -27.83 20.95
C GLU A 644 13.15 -26.48 20.42
N PHE A 645 13.73 -25.38 20.90
CA PHE A 645 13.61 -24.07 20.27
C PHE A 645 14.82 -23.84 19.37
N VAL A 646 14.56 -23.60 18.09
CA VAL A 646 15.61 -23.56 17.06
C VAL A 646 15.55 -22.24 16.30
N ILE A 647 16.70 -21.66 15.98
CA ILE A 647 16.81 -20.41 15.23
C ILE A 647 17.78 -20.57 14.06
N ARG A 648 17.69 -19.67 13.07
CA ARG A 648 18.74 -19.47 12.08
C ARG A 648 19.76 -18.46 12.59
N SER A 649 21.03 -18.84 12.53
CA SER A 649 22.17 -17.97 12.85
C SER A 649 23.23 -18.14 11.78
N GLY A 650 23.21 -17.28 10.76
CA GLY A 650 23.95 -17.50 9.52
C GLY A 650 23.49 -18.79 8.82
N ASN A 651 24.41 -19.53 8.20
CA ASN A 651 24.09 -20.73 7.42
C ASN A 651 23.83 -21.99 8.29
N ARG A 652 23.40 -21.84 9.54
CA ARG A 652 23.17 -22.97 10.45
C ARG A 652 21.85 -22.85 11.19
N THR A 653 21.19 -23.99 11.31
CA THR A 653 20.06 -24.18 12.23
C THR A 653 20.60 -24.58 13.61
N GLN A 654 20.38 -23.73 14.61
CA GLN A 654 20.91 -23.93 15.97
C GLN A 654 19.78 -24.09 16.98
N ALA A 655 19.85 -25.14 17.79
CA ALA A 655 19.00 -25.27 18.98
C ALA A 655 19.57 -24.41 20.12
N LEU A 656 18.72 -23.64 20.78
CA LEU A 656 19.09 -22.85 21.94
C LEU A 656 18.79 -23.61 23.23
N ASP A 657 19.66 -23.46 24.23
CA ASP A 657 19.36 -23.90 25.58
C ASP A 657 18.21 -23.06 26.18
N VAL A 658 17.60 -23.55 27.26
CA VAL A 658 16.42 -22.91 27.87
C VAL A 658 16.68 -21.44 28.23
N LYS A 659 17.87 -21.10 28.71
CA LYS A 659 18.21 -19.73 29.10
C LYS A 659 18.26 -18.82 27.87
N ARG A 660 19.02 -19.22 26.84
CA ARG A 660 19.15 -18.46 25.59
C ARG A 660 17.86 -18.40 24.82
N ALA A 661 17.05 -19.46 24.82
CA ALA A 661 15.73 -19.48 24.22
C ALA A 661 14.81 -18.46 24.90
N THR A 662 14.80 -18.41 26.23
CA THR A 662 13.99 -17.43 26.98
C THR A 662 14.42 -15.99 26.69
N GLU A 663 15.72 -15.72 26.69
CA GLU A 663 16.27 -14.39 26.35
C GLU A 663 15.93 -14.01 24.90
N TYR A 664 16.13 -14.93 23.95
CA TYR A 664 15.82 -14.72 22.55
C TYR A 664 14.32 -14.46 22.34
N ILE A 665 13.45 -15.26 22.97
CA ILE A 665 12.00 -15.10 22.90
C ILE A 665 11.58 -13.74 23.46
N GLY A 666 12.13 -13.33 24.61
CA GLY A 666 11.82 -12.02 25.22
C GLY A 666 12.25 -10.81 24.38
N ILE A 667 13.24 -10.97 23.50
CA ILE A 667 13.65 -9.93 22.54
C ILE A 667 12.73 -9.90 21.32
N HIS A 668 12.37 -11.07 20.79
CA HIS A 668 11.74 -11.20 19.46
C HIS A 668 10.21 -11.32 19.50
N TRP A 669 9.60 -11.67 20.64
CA TRP A 669 8.15 -11.76 20.84
C TRP A 669 7.76 -11.12 22.18
N LYS A 670 7.97 -9.81 22.32
CA LYS A 670 7.52 -9.05 23.50
C LYS A 670 6.01 -9.17 23.65
N LYS A 671 5.59 -9.40 24.90
CA LYS A 671 4.20 -9.36 25.35
C LYS A 671 3.69 -7.94 25.44
#